data_AF-A0A1E8CUM8-F1
#
_entry.id   AF-A0A1E8CUM8-F1
#
_cell.length_a   1.000
_cell.length_b   1.000
_cell.length_c   1.000
_cell.angle_alpha   90.00
_cell.angle_beta   90.00
_cell.angle_gamma   90.00
#
_symmetry.space_group_name_H-M   'P 1'
#
loop_
_entity.id
_entity.type
_entity.pdbx_description
1 polymer ?
#
loop_
_entity_poly.entity_id
_entity_poly.type
_entity_poly.pdbx_seq_one_letter_code
_entity_poly.pdbx_strand_id
1 'polypeptide(L)'
;MQELTYGSADGIPGRQAQGWGVLRRVGDLDPAIEKSLLEGVSVFLPTTMSKFPSAADLARRPVRLRYAVGRDEAVGLWWRSIEAGLDHTQRPGNVFTHAVASQVPADTRPSDFALSPQWLSPFGADQVRDATPSGDFTLPTDPAAHGIAAVLRWLHCSRGVAVPAVSWLVDTAIQALMARTPVVLRGVSSEDAWGWIALISWLLPSSVGTRIGFSTGEEPASLGKALELGALLAAVPGADPLPPQRDRVCELDPRWQVDAEAALTSGSWALPNGTHFPVTAWATVGRDFIWLDPASAHTTLRRRDELYDPLLAAGLPYADAAPLAVRLGLLATPGAVIMGRSEMLVAALDQNVLPVELRSHPQIAPLVAEAGPALPQALLDPGSSTNVAATPREFDVLAAATTVDLAPAVFSADEASVVEPRPRFATTDWTSEIEVMLVKNTPDLHGQADLLDELPYPGPASMLPAATMVARHCSLDAIGEPRRWVPLLLTLPPLGRLALLHCISQAAPTALPDEDVARLMAALAHDPQLDRYLSPLLLLLLRAEAAGGDALLPWGQRPAWHRDLGDFVAGLDPDEAAFLALPFLELVVQCDPPNASLRRAGRDQVERWAAEPQAAGLWSLPCADGRPLARVVADNWA
;
A
#
# COMPACT_ATOMS: atom_id res chain seq x y z
N MET A 1 -29.03 12.05 4.15
CA MET A 1 -28.31 10.94 4.78
C MET A 1 -29.27 10.18 5.69
N GLN A 2 -29.11 8.87 5.80
CA GLN A 2 -30.07 7.94 6.40
C GLN A 2 -29.31 6.80 7.07
N GLU A 3 -29.60 6.48 8.33
CA GLU A 3 -28.84 5.50 9.11
C GLU A 3 -29.76 4.56 9.88
N LEU A 4 -29.31 3.33 10.10
CA LEU A 4 -29.95 2.39 11.02
C LEU A 4 -28.93 1.53 11.75
N THR A 5 -29.31 1.07 12.95
CA THR A 5 -28.56 0.06 13.69
C THR A 5 -29.38 -1.22 13.79
N TYR A 6 -28.70 -2.36 13.70
CA TYR A 6 -29.30 -3.69 13.75
C TYR A 6 -28.53 -4.59 14.71
N GLY A 7 -29.24 -5.36 15.53
CA GLY A 7 -28.62 -6.31 16.46
C GLY A 7 -29.66 -7.07 17.29
N SER A 8 -29.19 -7.81 18.29
CA SER A 8 -30.03 -8.46 19.29
C SER A 8 -29.96 -7.71 20.63
N ALA A 9 -31.07 -7.10 21.06
CA ALA A 9 -31.20 -6.43 22.35
C ALA A 9 -32.67 -6.36 22.82
N ASP A 10 -32.86 -6.23 24.13
CA ASP A 10 -34.15 -6.11 24.81
C ASP A 10 -34.48 -4.66 25.20
N GLY A 11 -35.75 -4.41 25.54
CA GLY A 11 -36.20 -3.11 26.07
C GLY A 11 -36.18 -1.96 25.06
N ILE A 12 -36.22 -2.29 23.76
CA ILE A 12 -36.22 -1.30 22.68
C ILE A 12 -37.63 -0.71 22.55
N PRO A 13 -37.80 0.61 22.73
CA PRO A 13 -39.11 1.25 22.61
C PRO A 13 -39.78 0.95 21.26
N GLY A 14 -41.05 0.53 21.28
CA GLY A 14 -41.82 0.19 20.07
C GLY A 14 -41.66 -1.24 19.55
N ARG A 15 -40.85 -2.09 20.20
CA ARG A 15 -40.64 -3.48 19.81
C ARG A 15 -41.27 -4.45 20.82
N GLN A 16 -42.16 -5.33 20.36
CA GLN A 16 -42.84 -6.32 21.23
C GLN A 16 -42.10 -7.67 21.34
N ALA A 17 -41.24 -8.04 20.38
CA ALA A 17 -40.57 -9.33 20.34
C ALA A 17 -39.06 -9.23 20.61
N GLN A 18 -38.55 -10.10 21.49
CA GLN A 18 -37.12 -10.30 21.76
C GLN A 18 -36.41 -10.86 20.52
N GLY A 19 -35.16 -10.44 20.27
CA GLY A 19 -34.30 -11.01 19.21
C GLY A 19 -33.70 -10.00 18.22
N TRP A 20 -33.31 -10.49 17.04
CA TRP A 20 -32.64 -9.70 15.99
C TRP A 20 -33.57 -8.71 15.30
N GLY A 21 -33.15 -7.46 15.12
CA GLY A 21 -33.94 -6.46 14.41
C GLY A 21 -33.32 -5.07 14.44
N VAL A 22 -34.01 -4.11 13.82
CA VAL A 22 -33.62 -2.70 13.84
C VAL A 22 -33.78 -2.13 15.25
N LEU A 23 -32.72 -1.49 15.76
CA LEU A 23 -32.67 -0.92 17.12
C LEU A 23 -32.99 0.59 17.08
N ARG A 24 -32.36 1.31 16.14
CA ARG A 24 -32.52 2.75 15.93
C ARG A 24 -32.54 3.09 14.44
N ARG A 25 -33.19 4.20 14.12
CA ARG A 25 -33.22 4.83 12.80
C ARG A 25 -32.88 6.31 12.99
N VAL A 26 -32.08 6.87 12.09
CA VAL A 26 -31.76 8.29 12.06
C VAL A 26 -31.87 8.81 10.63
N GLY A 27 -32.39 10.02 10.48
CA GLY A 27 -32.86 10.57 9.21
C GLY A 27 -34.27 10.08 8.88
N ASP A 28 -34.96 10.82 8.02
CA ASP A 28 -36.25 10.40 7.45
C ASP A 28 -35.99 9.23 6.50
N LEU A 29 -35.99 8.02 7.07
CA LEU A 29 -35.59 6.79 6.39
C LEU A 29 -36.64 6.43 5.33
N ASP A 30 -36.27 6.58 4.06
CA ASP A 30 -37.11 6.16 2.95
C ASP A 30 -37.27 4.62 3.01
N PRO A 31 -38.50 4.08 2.88
CA PRO A 31 -38.74 2.64 3.01
C PRO A 31 -37.94 1.78 2.00
N ALA A 32 -37.64 2.29 0.81
CA ALA A 32 -36.82 1.57 -0.16
C ALA A 32 -35.35 1.54 0.25
N ILE A 33 -34.82 2.65 0.76
CA ILE A 33 -33.46 2.72 1.32
C ILE A 33 -33.35 1.83 2.55
N GLU A 34 -34.33 1.86 3.47
CA GLU A 34 -34.38 0.98 4.62
C GLU A 34 -34.31 -0.49 4.21
N LYS A 35 -35.12 -0.88 3.22
CA LYS A 35 -35.11 -2.25 2.69
C LYS A 35 -33.73 -2.64 2.17
N SER A 36 -33.07 -1.78 1.37
CA SER A 36 -31.72 -2.05 0.87
C SER A 36 -30.69 -2.12 2.00
N LEU A 37 -30.76 -1.25 3.00
CA LEU A 37 -29.90 -1.34 4.19
C LEU A 37 -30.15 -2.63 4.98
N LEU A 38 -31.38 -3.14 5.07
CA LEU A 38 -31.64 -4.42 5.72
C LEU A 38 -31.09 -5.62 4.94
N GLU A 39 -31.05 -5.55 3.61
CA GLU A 39 -30.53 -6.62 2.75
C GLU A 39 -29.02 -6.88 2.96
N GLY A 40 -28.26 -5.88 3.42
CA GLY A 40 -26.81 -5.97 3.65
C GLY A 40 -26.37 -6.34 5.07
N VAL A 41 -27.29 -6.38 6.02
CA VAL A 41 -27.03 -6.68 7.45
C VAL A 41 -26.39 -8.07 7.62
N SER A 42 -25.46 -8.17 8.56
CA SER A 42 -24.90 -9.45 9.01
C SER A 42 -25.41 -9.82 10.40
N VAL A 43 -25.91 -11.05 10.56
CA VAL A 43 -26.32 -11.61 11.86
C VAL A 43 -25.33 -12.66 12.38
N PHE A 44 -24.25 -12.89 11.64
CA PHE A 44 -23.22 -13.85 11.96
C PHE A 44 -21.84 -13.33 11.54
N LEU A 45 -20.89 -13.50 12.45
CA LEU A 45 -19.45 -13.30 12.27
C LEU A 45 -18.74 -14.44 12.98
N PRO A 46 -17.50 -14.80 12.59
CA PRO A 46 -16.70 -15.74 13.35
C PRO A 46 -16.50 -15.16 14.75
N THR A 47 -16.95 -15.89 15.77
CA THR A 47 -16.75 -15.45 17.16
C THR A 47 -15.29 -15.67 17.50
N THR A 48 -14.56 -14.58 17.70
CA THR A 48 -13.11 -14.59 17.92
C THR A 48 -12.72 -13.96 19.24
N MET A 49 -13.67 -13.31 19.94
CA MET A 49 -13.34 -12.55 21.13
C MET A 49 -13.54 -13.36 22.42
N SER A 50 -12.71 -13.05 23.41
CA SER A 50 -12.92 -13.48 24.80
C SER A 50 -14.24 -12.93 25.35
N LYS A 51 -14.84 -13.63 26.31
CA LYS A 51 -16.00 -13.13 27.07
C LYS A 51 -15.72 -11.80 27.78
N PHE A 52 -14.47 -11.57 28.16
CA PHE A 52 -14.01 -10.34 28.81
C PHE A 52 -12.83 -9.78 27.99
N PRO A 53 -13.11 -9.12 26.85
CA PRO A 53 -12.05 -8.58 26.02
C PRO A 53 -11.44 -7.35 26.70
N SER A 54 -10.12 -7.18 26.54
CA SER A 54 -9.44 -5.95 26.90
C SER A 54 -9.79 -4.82 25.91
N ALA A 55 -9.41 -3.59 26.23
CA ALA A 55 -9.54 -2.47 25.29
C ALA A 55 -8.73 -2.70 24.01
N ALA A 56 -7.54 -3.33 24.13
CA ALA A 56 -6.72 -3.69 22.98
C ALA A 56 -7.39 -4.76 22.11
N ASP A 57 -8.05 -5.75 22.71
CA ASP A 57 -8.81 -6.76 21.97
C ASP A 57 -9.99 -6.12 21.21
N LEU A 58 -10.71 -5.20 21.87
CA LEU A 58 -11.82 -4.47 21.25
C LEU A 58 -11.38 -3.56 20.10
N ALA A 59 -10.17 -3.01 20.16
CA ALA A 59 -9.58 -2.18 19.12
C ALA A 59 -9.12 -3.03 17.91
N ARG A 60 -8.60 -4.24 18.17
CA ARG A 60 -8.13 -5.18 17.14
C ARG A 60 -9.22 -6.11 16.61
N ARG A 61 -10.45 -5.98 17.11
CA ARG A 61 -11.55 -6.89 16.74
C ARG A 61 -11.74 -6.89 15.21
N PRO A 62 -12.03 -8.05 14.58
CA PRO A 62 -12.37 -8.08 13.17
C PRO A 62 -13.59 -7.22 12.86
N VAL A 63 -13.53 -6.51 11.73
CA VAL A 63 -14.60 -5.68 11.21
C VAL A 63 -14.97 -6.17 9.83
N ARG A 64 -16.25 -6.44 9.61
CA ARG A 64 -16.79 -6.66 8.26
C ARG A 64 -17.38 -5.35 7.77
N LEU A 65 -16.74 -4.75 6.77
CA LEU A 65 -17.24 -3.55 6.10
C LEU A 65 -17.74 -3.92 4.71
N ARG A 66 -18.97 -3.56 4.38
CA ARG A 66 -19.53 -3.67 3.02
C ARG A 66 -19.85 -2.30 2.48
N TYR A 67 -19.71 -2.16 1.17
CA TYR A 67 -20.17 -1.03 0.40
C TYR A 67 -20.86 -1.51 -0.88
N ALA A 68 -22.00 -0.93 -1.20
CA ALA A 68 -22.69 -1.11 -2.46
C ALA A 68 -23.21 0.23 -2.99
N VAL A 69 -23.36 0.31 -4.30
CA VAL A 69 -24.02 1.43 -4.95
C VAL A 69 -25.53 1.21 -4.83
N GLY A 70 -26.27 2.19 -4.33
CA GLY A 70 -27.72 2.16 -4.27
C GLY A 70 -28.35 2.16 -5.67
N ARG A 71 -29.63 1.78 -5.76
CA ARG A 71 -30.34 1.65 -7.04
C ARG A 71 -30.35 2.94 -7.88
N ASP A 72 -30.39 4.10 -7.22
CA ASP A 72 -30.41 5.41 -7.87
C ASP A 72 -29.02 5.92 -8.25
N GLU A 73 -27.95 5.12 -8.07
CA GLU A 73 -26.52 5.39 -8.29
C GLU A 73 -25.92 6.60 -7.55
N ALA A 74 -26.74 7.51 -7.05
CA ALA A 74 -26.34 8.72 -6.33
C ALA A 74 -26.10 8.49 -4.84
N VAL A 75 -26.53 7.34 -4.30
CA VAL A 75 -26.45 7.02 -2.87
C VAL A 75 -25.60 5.77 -2.69
N GLY A 76 -24.54 5.90 -1.90
CA GLY A 76 -23.78 4.77 -1.39
C GLY A 76 -24.47 4.13 -0.19
N LEU A 77 -24.35 2.81 -0.08
CA LEU A 77 -24.85 2.02 1.04
C LEU A 77 -23.66 1.36 1.73
N TRP A 78 -23.45 1.63 3.01
CA TRP A 78 -22.37 1.06 3.82
C TRP A 78 -22.94 0.23 4.96
N TRP A 79 -22.25 -0.85 5.31
CA TRP A 79 -22.52 -1.65 6.49
C TRP A 79 -21.24 -1.97 7.22
N ARG A 80 -21.16 -1.60 8.50
CA ARG A 80 -20.09 -2.03 9.39
C ARG A 80 -20.65 -3.01 10.41
N SER A 81 -20.23 -4.26 10.32
CA SER A 81 -20.64 -5.34 11.22
C SER A 81 -19.47 -5.78 12.09
N ILE A 82 -19.75 -5.99 13.36
CA ILE A 82 -18.76 -6.32 14.40
C ILE A 82 -19.32 -7.32 15.41
N GLU A 83 -18.45 -8.14 15.99
CA GLU A 83 -18.80 -8.96 17.14
C GLU A 83 -19.14 -8.05 18.34
N ALA A 84 -20.31 -8.28 18.94
CA ALA A 84 -20.85 -7.48 20.04
C ALA A 84 -20.95 -8.27 21.36
N GLY A 85 -20.30 -9.44 21.43
CA GLY A 85 -20.21 -10.27 22.63
C GLY A 85 -21.47 -11.10 22.90
N LEU A 86 -21.84 -11.21 24.18
CA LEU A 86 -23.03 -11.93 24.60
C LEU A 86 -24.30 -11.11 24.36
N ASP A 87 -25.35 -11.76 23.90
CA ASP A 87 -26.68 -11.16 23.83
C ASP A 87 -27.33 -11.02 25.22
N HIS A 88 -28.51 -10.43 25.27
CA HIS A 88 -29.27 -10.24 26.52
C HIS A 88 -29.62 -11.57 27.23
N THR A 89 -29.64 -12.71 26.50
CA THR A 89 -29.85 -14.06 27.04
C THR A 89 -28.55 -14.77 27.43
N GLN A 90 -27.41 -14.08 27.39
CA GLN A 90 -26.07 -14.62 27.62
C GLN A 90 -25.59 -15.62 26.55
N ARG A 91 -26.21 -15.63 25.37
CA ARG A 91 -25.75 -16.44 24.24
C ARG A 91 -24.63 -15.72 23.49
N PRO A 92 -23.53 -16.41 23.13
CA PRO A 92 -22.49 -15.84 22.30
C PRO A 92 -22.97 -15.62 20.86
N GLY A 93 -22.19 -14.87 20.08
CA GLY A 93 -22.45 -14.63 18.67
C GLY A 93 -23.40 -13.46 18.39
N ASN A 94 -23.55 -12.51 19.33
CA ASN A 94 -24.23 -11.26 19.02
C ASN A 94 -23.38 -10.44 18.04
N VAL A 95 -24.02 -9.90 17.02
CA VAL A 95 -23.41 -9.05 15.99
C VAL A 95 -24.15 -7.74 15.99
N PHE A 96 -23.41 -6.65 15.91
CA PHE A 96 -23.98 -5.34 15.73
C PHE A 96 -23.62 -4.84 14.34
N THR A 97 -24.63 -4.40 13.58
CA THR A 97 -24.44 -3.73 12.29
C THR A 97 -24.86 -2.28 12.40
N HIS A 98 -23.96 -1.36 12.06
CA HIS A 98 -24.29 0.02 11.72
C HIS A 98 -24.38 0.15 10.21
N ALA A 99 -25.51 0.63 9.69
CA ALA A 99 -25.75 0.75 8.26
C ALA A 99 -26.09 2.21 7.89
N VAL A 100 -25.47 2.71 6.82
CA VAL A 100 -25.53 4.11 6.41
C VAL A 100 -25.84 4.21 4.93
N ALA A 101 -26.75 5.10 4.57
CA ALA A 101 -27.04 5.53 3.21
C ALA A 101 -26.69 7.04 3.09
N SER A 102 -25.71 7.35 2.25
CA SER A 102 -25.22 8.71 2.05
C SER A 102 -24.72 8.93 0.63
N GLN A 103 -24.66 10.18 0.20
CA GLN A 103 -23.95 10.52 -1.04
C GLN A 103 -22.45 10.39 -0.81
N VAL A 104 -21.72 9.94 -1.84
CA VAL A 104 -20.25 9.96 -1.83
C VAL A 104 -19.83 11.36 -2.30
N PRO A 105 -19.16 12.17 -1.47
CA PRO A 105 -18.69 13.48 -1.89
C PRO A 105 -17.74 13.38 -3.10
N ALA A 106 -17.74 14.43 -3.93
CA ALA A 106 -16.73 14.59 -4.96
C ALA A 106 -15.32 14.52 -4.34
N ASP A 107 -14.35 14.04 -5.12
CA ASP A 107 -12.95 13.89 -4.70
C ASP A 107 -12.70 12.94 -3.52
N THR A 108 -13.67 12.08 -3.18
CA THR A 108 -13.49 11.00 -2.18
C THR A 108 -13.71 9.63 -2.81
N ARG A 109 -13.42 8.57 -2.06
CA ARG A 109 -13.78 7.19 -2.41
C ARG A 109 -14.67 6.57 -1.33
N PRO A 110 -15.59 5.66 -1.69
CA PRO A 110 -16.42 4.97 -0.71
C PRO A 110 -15.61 4.18 0.34
N SER A 111 -14.40 3.74 -0.03
CA SER A 111 -13.44 3.09 0.87
C SER A 111 -12.90 4.03 1.95
N ASP A 112 -12.86 5.34 1.73
CA ASP A 112 -12.34 6.30 2.72
C ASP A 112 -13.24 6.36 3.96
N PHE A 113 -14.54 6.12 3.77
CA PHE A 113 -15.51 6.08 4.85
C PHE A 113 -15.34 4.86 5.77
N ALA A 114 -14.49 3.89 5.43
CA ALA A 114 -14.05 2.87 6.39
C ALA A 114 -13.42 3.48 7.65
N LEU A 115 -12.79 4.65 7.51
CA LEU A 115 -12.10 5.38 8.56
C LEU A 115 -12.99 6.41 9.26
N SER A 116 -14.29 6.46 8.92
CA SER A 116 -15.23 7.39 9.54
C SER A 116 -15.26 7.21 11.08
N PRO A 117 -15.08 8.30 11.86
CA PRO A 117 -15.10 8.21 13.32
C PRO A 117 -16.51 7.97 13.88
N GLN A 118 -17.57 8.15 13.08
CA GLN A 118 -18.96 7.94 13.50
C GLN A 118 -19.39 6.47 13.46
N TRP A 119 -18.50 5.56 13.07
CA TRP A 119 -18.76 4.13 13.16
C TRP A 119 -18.99 3.68 14.61
N LEU A 120 -20.22 3.27 14.90
CA LEU A 120 -20.58 2.67 16.18
C LEU A 120 -19.89 1.31 16.36
N SER A 121 -19.35 1.09 17.57
CA SER A 121 -18.60 -0.11 17.91
C SER A 121 -18.94 -0.71 19.29
N PRO A 122 -20.23 -0.86 19.67
CA PRO A 122 -20.62 -1.31 21.00
C PRO A 122 -20.15 -2.73 21.32
N PHE A 123 -20.04 -3.06 22.61
CA PHE A 123 -19.80 -4.42 23.08
C PHE A 123 -20.64 -4.71 24.34
N GLY A 124 -21.41 -5.80 24.30
CA GLY A 124 -22.35 -6.19 25.35
C GLY A 124 -23.77 -5.66 25.13
N ALA A 125 -24.74 -6.37 25.71
CA ALA A 125 -26.18 -6.14 25.49
C ALA A 125 -26.64 -4.69 25.79
N ASP A 126 -26.14 -4.08 26.87
CA ASP A 126 -26.50 -2.70 27.24
C ASP A 126 -25.97 -1.69 26.22
N GLN A 127 -24.69 -1.77 25.84
CA GLN A 127 -24.12 -0.87 24.84
C GLN A 127 -24.79 -1.04 23.48
N VAL A 128 -25.15 -2.26 23.09
CA VAL A 128 -25.90 -2.53 21.85
C VAL A 128 -27.28 -1.88 21.89
N ARG A 129 -28.01 -1.98 23.01
CA ARG A 129 -29.33 -1.34 23.20
C ARG A 129 -29.24 0.18 23.09
N ASP A 130 -28.18 0.77 23.64
CA ASP A 130 -28.04 2.22 23.80
C ASP A 130 -27.32 2.89 22.61
N ALA A 131 -26.72 2.09 21.72
CA ALA A 131 -26.03 2.56 20.51
C ALA A 131 -26.98 3.32 19.57
N THR A 132 -26.74 4.63 19.45
CA THR A 132 -27.56 5.57 18.67
C THR A 132 -26.68 6.28 17.64
N PRO A 133 -27.01 6.23 16.34
CA PRO A 133 -26.27 6.97 15.32
C PRO A 133 -26.32 8.47 15.58
N SER A 134 -25.26 9.19 15.21
CA SER A 134 -25.17 10.64 15.40
C SER A 134 -26.08 11.42 14.46
N GLY A 135 -26.44 10.85 13.30
CA GLY A 135 -27.01 11.65 12.21
C GLY A 135 -25.96 12.41 11.42
N ASP A 136 -24.68 12.09 11.63
CA ASP A 136 -23.53 12.58 10.88
C ASP A 136 -22.68 11.40 10.40
N PHE A 137 -22.22 11.43 9.15
CA PHE A 137 -21.30 10.44 8.59
C PHE A 137 -20.28 11.14 7.72
N THR A 138 -19.09 11.38 8.29
CA THR A 138 -18.04 12.16 7.65
C THR A 138 -16.71 11.41 7.65
N LEU A 139 -15.79 11.88 6.82
CA LEU A 139 -14.39 11.47 6.91
C LEU A 139 -13.73 12.09 8.15
N PRO A 140 -12.62 11.51 8.63
CA PRO A 140 -11.73 12.16 9.60
C PRO A 140 -11.39 13.60 9.21
N THR A 141 -11.25 14.48 10.19
CA THR A 141 -10.89 15.90 9.95
C THR A 141 -9.43 16.09 9.59
N ASP A 142 -8.55 15.16 9.99
CA ASP A 142 -7.15 15.15 9.59
C ASP A 142 -7.03 14.65 8.14
N PRO A 143 -6.57 15.48 7.19
CA PRO A 143 -6.40 15.09 5.79
C PRO A 143 -5.44 13.91 5.61
N ALA A 144 -4.51 13.72 6.54
CA ALA A 144 -3.52 12.64 6.49
C ALA A 144 -4.08 11.31 7.05
N ALA A 145 -5.30 11.33 7.58
CA ALA A 145 -6.02 10.17 8.11
C ALA A 145 -7.15 9.68 7.19
N HIS A 146 -7.27 10.20 5.97
CA HIS A 146 -8.21 9.68 4.96
C HIS A 146 -7.68 9.81 3.53
N GLY A 147 -8.46 9.32 2.57
CA GLY A 147 -8.16 9.42 1.15
C GLY A 147 -6.84 8.76 0.74
N ILE A 148 -6.24 9.26 -0.33
CA ILE A 148 -4.98 8.72 -0.86
C ILE A 148 -3.81 8.86 0.13
N ALA A 149 -3.83 9.87 1.00
CA ALA A 149 -2.81 10.06 2.03
C ALA A 149 -2.80 8.89 3.02
N ALA A 150 -3.98 8.46 3.47
CA ALA A 150 -4.11 7.30 4.35
C ALA A 150 -3.70 5.99 3.65
N VAL A 151 -3.99 5.85 2.34
CA VAL A 151 -3.56 4.68 1.55
C VAL A 151 -2.04 4.60 1.45
N LEU A 152 -1.36 5.72 1.14
CA LEU A 152 0.10 5.74 1.07
C LEU A 152 0.74 5.50 2.43
N ARG A 153 0.20 6.10 3.49
CA ARG A 153 0.62 5.81 4.87
C ARG A 153 0.48 4.32 5.17
N TRP A 154 -0.68 3.72 4.89
CA TRP A 154 -0.88 2.28 5.06
C TRP A 154 0.17 1.49 4.28
N LEU A 155 0.40 1.82 3.02
CA LEU A 155 1.34 1.08 2.19
C LEU A 155 2.78 1.17 2.71
N HIS A 156 3.20 2.33 3.21
CA HIS A 156 4.54 2.57 3.74
C HIS A 156 4.73 2.06 5.17
N CYS A 157 3.65 1.98 5.97
CA CYS A 157 3.65 1.38 7.31
C CYS A 157 3.41 -0.14 7.28
N SER A 158 2.83 -0.68 6.21
CA SER A 158 2.52 -2.10 6.08
C SER A 158 3.78 -2.94 6.09
N ARG A 159 3.81 -3.93 6.98
CA ARG A 159 4.91 -4.87 7.19
C ARG A 159 5.26 -5.63 5.90
N GLY A 160 6.11 -5.07 5.04
CA GLY A 160 6.85 -5.73 3.93
C GLY A 160 6.06 -6.36 2.77
N VAL A 161 4.80 -6.78 2.95
CA VAL A 161 4.04 -7.57 1.96
C VAL A 161 3.46 -6.68 0.86
N ALA A 162 3.12 -5.42 1.16
CA ALA A 162 2.32 -4.61 0.24
C ALA A 162 3.11 -4.12 -0.97
N VAL A 163 4.27 -3.50 -0.77
CA VAL A 163 5.04 -2.82 -1.85
C VAL A 163 5.45 -3.75 -2.99
N PRO A 164 6.05 -4.94 -2.75
CA PRO A 164 6.43 -5.85 -3.83
C PRO A 164 5.21 -6.38 -4.60
N ALA A 165 4.05 -6.50 -3.94
CA ALA A 165 2.84 -7.02 -4.55
C ALA A 165 2.08 -5.98 -5.40
N VAL A 166 2.32 -4.68 -5.21
CA VAL A 166 1.55 -3.61 -5.88
C VAL A 166 1.49 -3.81 -7.38
N SER A 167 2.64 -4.02 -8.03
CA SER A 167 2.71 -4.08 -9.50
C SER A 167 1.79 -5.16 -10.08
N TRP A 168 1.90 -6.39 -9.59
CA TRP A 168 1.14 -7.51 -10.14
C TRP A 168 -0.31 -7.52 -9.64
N LEU A 169 -0.54 -7.19 -8.36
CA LEU A 169 -1.87 -7.26 -7.76
C LEU A 169 -2.77 -6.18 -8.33
N VAL A 170 -2.30 -4.93 -8.41
CA VAL A 170 -3.09 -3.83 -8.99
C VAL A 170 -3.39 -4.12 -10.46
N ASP A 171 -2.39 -4.55 -11.23
CA ASP A 171 -2.56 -4.85 -12.65
C ASP A 171 -3.60 -5.96 -12.87
N THR A 172 -3.43 -7.11 -12.20
CA THR A 172 -4.36 -8.25 -12.32
C THR A 172 -5.76 -7.92 -11.80
N ALA A 173 -5.88 -7.21 -10.67
CA ALA A 173 -7.16 -6.82 -10.11
C ALA A 173 -7.91 -5.86 -11.03
N ILE A 174 -7.25 -4.83 -11.56
CA ILE A 174 -7.90 -3.89 -12.49
C ILE A 174 -8.31 -4.60 -13.77
N GLN A 175 -7.47 -5.48 -14.34
CA GLN A 175 -7.84 -6.28 -15.50
C GLN A 175 -9.09 -7.14 -15.25
N ALA A 176 -9.15 -7.82 -14.10
CA ALA A 176 -10.32 -8.62 -13.71
C ALA A 176 -11.58 -7.75 -13.57
N LEU A 177 -11.47 -6.58 -12.91
CA LEU A 177 -12.57 -5.63 -12.78
C LEU A 177 -13.05 -5.12 -14.15
N MET A 178 -12.14 -4.81 -15.05
CA MET A 178 -12.46 -4.41 -16.42
C MET A 178 -13.16 -5.52 -17.21
N ALA A 179 -12.79 -6.77 -16.98
CA ALA A 179 -13.47 -7.94 -17.52
C ALA A 179 -14.80 -8.26 -16.80
N ARG A 180 -15.21 -7.44 -15.84
CA ARG A 180 -16.40 -7.63 -14.97
C ARG A 180 -16.34 -8.91 -14.14
N THR A 181 -15.14 -9.38 -13.83
CA THR A 181 -14.90 -10.51 -12.95
C THR A 181 -14.62 -9.97 -11.54
N PRO A 182 -15.45 -10.31 -10.53
CA PRO A 182 -15.18 -9.93 -9.16
C PRO A 182 -13.83 -10.46 -8.68
N VAL A 183 -13.10 -9.66 -7.93
CA VAL A 183 -11.80 -10.01 -7.34
C VAL A 183 -12.00 -10.38 -5.88
N VAL A 184 -11.42 -11.51 -5.48
CA VAL A 184 -11.40 -11.97 -4.09
C VAL A 184 -9.96 -11.96 -3.57
N LEU A 185 -9.68 -11.03 -2.65
CA LEU A 185 -8.43 -10.94 -1.92
C LEU A 185 -8.42 -11.95 -0.77
N ARG A 186 -7.46 -12.87 -0.75
CA ARG A 186 -7.35 -13.91 0.27
C ARG A 186 -6.20 -13.65 1.23
N GLY A 187 -6.35 -14.16 2.45
CA GLY A 187 -5.25 -14.19 3.41
C GLY A 187 -4.84 -12.81 3.93
N VAL A 188 -5.72 -11.82 3.80
CA VAL A 188 -5.48 -10.43 4.18
C VAL A 188 -6.24 -10.07 5.44
N SER A 189 -5.62 -9.30 6.33
CA SER A 189 -6.35 -8.72 7.46
C SER A 189 -7.46 -7.77 6.97
N SER A 190 -8.40 -7.38 7.83
CA SER A 190 -9.42 -6.38 7.46
C SER A 190 -8.81 -5.03 7.11
N GLU A 191 -7.68 -4.69 7.73
CA GLU A 191 -6.91 -3.48 7.45
C GLU A 191 -6.21 -3.55 6.08
N ASP A 192 -5.50 -4.64 5.80
CA ASP A 192 -4.85 -4.84 4.50
C ASP A 192 -5.87 -4.92 3.36
N ALA A 193 -7.01 -5.58 3.61
CA ALA A 193 -8.13 -5.62 2.67
C ALA A 193 -8.61 -4.21 2.32
N TRP A 194 -8.82 -3.36 3.33
CA TRP A 194 -9.18 -1.96 3.12
C TRP A 194 -8.11 -1.23 2.30
N GLY A 195 -6.83 -1.37 2.65
CA GLY A 195 -5.74 -0.69 1.97
C GLY A 195 -5.65 -1.04 0.48
N TRP A 196 -5.77 -2.33 0.14
CA TRP A 196 -5.81 -2.79 -1.25
C TRP A 196 -7.04 -2.28 -2.01
N ILE A 197 -8.23 -2.39 -1.42
CA ILE A 197 -9.48 -1.90 -2.01
C ILE A 197 -9.40 -0.39 -2.26
N ALA A 198 -8.90 0.35 -1.29
CA ALA A 198 -8.73 1.80 -1.38
C ALA A 198 -7.70 2.17 -2.46
N LEU A 199 -6.55 1.51 -2.52
CA LEU A 199 -5.54 1.74 -3.57
C LEU A 199 -6.12 1.52 -4.97
N ILE A 200 -6.79 0.39 -5.20
CA ILE A 200 -7.41 0.08 -6.50
C ILE A 200 -8.48 1.11 -6.84
N SER A 201 -9.37 1.44 -5.90
CA SER A 201 -10.43 2.44 -6.09
C SER A 201 -9.89 3.84 -6.39
N TRP A 202 -8.79 4.22 -5.74
CA TRP A 202 -8.14 5.52 -5.94
C TRP A 202 -7.36 5.62 -7.24
N LEU A 203 -6.75 4.54 -7.73
CA LEU A 203 -6.04 4.54 -9.02
C LEU A 203 -7.00 4.67 -10.21
N LEU A 204 -8.20 4.10 -10.09
CA LEU A 204 -9.24 4.22 -11.10
C LEU A 204 -9.83 5.65 -11.17
N PRO A 205 -10.30 6.09 -12.35
CA PRO A 205 -10.98 7.37 -12.51
C PRO A 205 -12.13 7.52 -11.50
N SER A 206 -12.37 8.73 -11.00
CA SER A 206 -13.40 8.97 -9.96
C SER A 206 -14.79 8.46 -10.34
N SER A 207 -15.16 8.59 -11.61
CA SER A 207 -16.43 8.08 -12.17
C SER A 207 -16.57 6.56 -12.06
N VAL A 208 -15.46 5.82 -11.99
CA VAL A 208 -15.43 4.35 -11.87
C VAL A 208 -15.19 3.95 -10.42
N GLY A 209 -14.16 4.52 -9.77
CA GLY A 209 -13.74 4.14 -8.42
C GLY A 209 -14.83 4.34 -7.37
N THR A 210 -15.71 5.34 -7.55
CA THR A 210 -16.86 5.58 -6.67
C THR A 210 -17.99 4.56 -6.82
N ARG A 211 -17.98 3.76 -7.90
CA ARG A 211 -19.02 2.77 -8.21
C ARG A 211 -18.61 1.34 -7.87
N ILE A 212 -17.40 1.14 -7.34
CA ILE A 212 -16.89 -0.19 -7.01
C ILE A 212 -17.47 -0.61 -5.67
N GLY A 213 -18.46 -1.49 -5.71
CA GLY A 213 -18.93 -2.20 -4.53
C GLY A 213 -17.80 -3.05 -3.94
N PHE A 214 -17.70 -3.12 -2.61
CA PHE A 214 -16.67 -3.91 -1.96
C PHE A 214 -17.11 -4.54 -0.65
N SER A 215 -16.35 -5.52 -0.18
CA SER A 215 -16.47 -6.07 1.17
C SER A 215 -15.13 -6.46 1.80
N THR A 216 -14.99 -6.25 3.10
CA THR A 216 -13.86 -6.71 3.94
C THR A 216 -14.34 -7.71 4.98
N GLY A 217 -13.46 -8.62 5.43
CA GLY A 217 -13.79 -9.53 6.55
C GLY A 217 -14.91 -10.51 6.22
N GLU A 218 -15.03 -10.94 4.97
CA GLU A 218 -15.96 -11.99 4.57
C GLU A 218 -15.43 -13.37 4.98
N GLU A 219 -16.36 -14.29 5.11
CA GLU A 219 -16.07 -15.72 5.18
C GLU A 219 -16.43 -16.37 3.85
N PRO A 220 -15.90 -17.56 3.56
CA PRO A 220 -16.31 -18.31 2.37
C PRO A 220 -17.84 -18.50 2.27
N ALA A 221 -18.53 -18.65 3.40
CA ALA A 221 -19.99 -18.80 3.45
C ALA A 221 -20.77 -17.50 3.19
N SER A 222 -20.21 -16.34 3.51
CA SER A 222 -20.87 -15.04 3.36
C SER A 222 -20.46 -14.30 2.07
N LEU A 223 -19.40 -14.77 1.39
CA LEU A 223 -18.92 -14.20 0.13
C LEU A 223 -20.01 -14.11 -0.94
N GLY A 224 -20.81 -15.16 -1.14
CA GLY A 224 -21.90 -15.15 -2.13
C GLY A 224 -22.89 -14.01 -1.90
N LYS A 225 -23.21 -13.72 -0.62
CA LYS A 225 -24.07 -12.59 -0.26
C LYS A 225 -23.42 -11.24 -0.56
N ALA A 226 -22.11 -11.09 -0.35
CA ALA A 226 -21.40 -9.86 -0.71
C ALA A 226 -21.44 -9.63 -2.23
N LEU A 227 -21.25 -10.68 -3.03
CA LEU A 227 -21.34 -10.60 -4.49
C LEU A 227 -22.76 -10.26 -4.97
N GLU A 228 -23.79 -10.86 -4.36
CA GLU A 228 -25.21 -10.52 -4.62
C GLU A 228 -25.56 -9.07 -4.30
N LEU A 229 -24.90 -8.49 -3.29
CA LEU A 229 -25.03 -7.06 -2.95
C LEU A 229 -24.25 -6.15 -3.92
N GLY A 230 -23.51 -6.72 -4.88
CA GLY A 230 -22.76 -5.97 -5.89
C GLY A 230 -21.30 -5.72 -5.53
N ALA A 231 -20.71 -6.45 -4.58
CA ALA A 231 -19.28 -6.37 -4.33
C ALA A 231 -18.49 -6.88 -5.55
N LEU A 232 -17.64 -6.03 -6.10
CA LEU A 232 -16.67 -6.38 -7.14
C LEU A 232 -15.28 -6.66 -6.55
N LEU A 233 -15.00 -6.11 -5.37
CA LEU A 233 -13.81 -6.42 -4.57
C LEU A 233 -14.25 -7.01 -3.25
N ALA A 234 -13.88 -8.25 -2.93
CA ALA A 234 -14.18 -8.87 -1.64
C ALA A 234 -12.91 -9.38 -0.99
N ALA A 235 -12.81 -9.35 0.34
CA ALA A 235 -11.67 -9.89 1.06
C ALA A 235 -12.08 -10.96 2.09
N VAL A 236 -11.35 -12.07 2.06
CA VAL A 236 -11.52 -13.23 2.95
C VAL A 236 -10.21 -13.41 3.75
N PRO A 237 -10.19 -13.12 5.06
CA PRO A 237 -8.96 -13.14 5.85
C PRO A 237 -8.26 -14.50 5.99
N GLY A 238 -8.98 -15.60 5.79
CA GLY A 238 -8.45 -16.95 5.92
C GLY A 238 -7.59 -17.42 4.75
N ALA A 239 -6.65 -18.32 5.04
CA ALA A 239 -5.92 -19.10 4.03
C ALA A 239 -6.69 -20.34 3.57
N ASP A 240 -7.91 -20.54 4.06
CA ASP A 240 -8.76 -21.66 3.67
C ASP A 240 -9.18 -21.51 2.21
N PRO A 241 -9.09 -22.59 1.40
CA PRO A 241 -9.47 -22.53 0.00
C PRO A 241 -10.92 -22.05 -0.12
N LEU A 242 -11.15 -21.13 -1.05
CA LEU A 242 -12.52 -20.75 -1.38
C LEU A 242 -13.27 -21.99 -1.88
N PRO A 243 -14.58 -22.11 -1.60
CA PRO A 243 -15.41 -23.11 -2.23
C PRO A 243 -15.25 -22.99 -3.76
N PRO A 244 -15.48 -24.09 -4.50
CA PRO A 244 -15.32 -24.11 -5.96
C PRO A 244 -16.34 -23.20 -6.65
N GLN A 245 -16.09 -21.90 -6.60
CA GLN A 245 -16.70 -20.82 -7.37
C GLN A 245 -15.65 -20.22 -8.32
N ARG A 246 -14.56 -20.97 -8.56
CA ARG A 246 -13.34 -20.52 -9.27
C ARG A 246 -13.62 -19.94 -10.65
N ASP A 247 -14.67 -20.40 -11.32
CA ASP A 247 -15.00 -19.95 -12.67
C ASP A 247 -15.73 -18.58 -12.70
N ARG A 248 -15.98 -17.98 -11.53
CA ARG A 248 -16.77 -16.73 -11.41
C ARG A 248 -16.04 -15.60 -10.71
N VAL A 249 -14.85 -15.84 -10.17
CA VAL A 249 -14.07 -14.83 -9.43
C VAL A 249 -12.60 -14.92 -9.76
N CYS A 250 -11.90 -13.79 -9.73
CA CYS A 250 -10.46 -13.70 -9.80
C CYS A 250 -9.90 -13.78 -8.37
N GLU A 251 -9.24 -14.88 -8.03
CA GLU A 251 -8.61 -15.06 -6.71
C GLU A 251 -7.20 -14.48 -6.71
N LEU A 252 -6.92 -13.58 -5.77
CA LEU A 252 -5.59 -13.01 -5.55
C LEU A 252 -5.21 -13.14 -4.06
N ASP A 253 -3.97 -13.53 -3.78
CA ASP A 253 -3.40 -13.52 -2.43
C ASP A 253 -2.12 -12.69 -2.45
N PRO A 254 -2.07 -11.53 -1.76
CA PRO A 254 -0.88 -10.65 -1.77
C PRO A 254 0.39 -11.32 -1.24
N ARG A 255 0.28 -12.46 -0.54
CA ARG A 255 1.42 -13.23 -0.02
C ARG A 255 2.06 -14.11 -1.08
N TRP A 256 1.42 -14.27 -2.24
CA TRP A 256 1.99 -14.99 -3.37
C TRP A 256 3.30 -14.34 -3.81
N GLN A 257 4.30 -15.19 -4.01
CA GLN A 257 5.58 -14.80 -4.58
C GLN A 257 5.43 -14.82 -6.10
N VAL A 258 5.13 -13.66 -6.68
CA VAL A 258 5.03 -13.46 -8.12
C VAL A 258 6.29 -12.74 -8.59
N ASP A 259 7.00 -13.32 -9.56
CA ASP A 259 8.23 -12.76 -10.10
C ASP A 259 7.91 -11.62 -11.08
N ALA A 260 8.05 -10.38 -10.61
CA ALA A 260 7.77 -9.20 -11.41
C ALA A 260 8.75 -8.97 -12.55
N GLU A 261 10.02 -9.35 -12.40
CA GLU A 261 11.01 -9.16 -13.44
C GLU A 261 10.78 -10.15 -14.59
N ALA A 262 10.55 -11.42 -14.26
CA ALA A 262 10.18 -12.44 -15.24
C ALA A 262 8.86 -12.08 -15.96
N ALA A 263 7.87 -11.56 -15.23
CA ALA A 263 6.61 -11.13 -15.82
C ALA A 263 6.79 -9.94 -16.76
N LEU A 264 7.50 -8.89 -16.35
CA LEU A 264 7.78 -7.72 -17.20
C LEU A 264 8.57 -8.11 -18.47
N THR A 265 9.46 -9.10 -18.37
CA THR A 265 10.24 -9.62 -19.50
C THR A 265 9.38 -10.48 -20.44
N SER A 266 8.55 -11.36 -19.89
CA SER A 266 7.70 -12.27 -20.67
C SER A 266 6.41 -11.62 -21.17
N GLY A 267 6.02 -10.48 -20.60
CA GLY A 267 4.73 -9.83 -20.81
C GLY A 267 3.56 -10.54 -20.14
N SER A 268 3.80 -11.48 -19.19
CA SER A 268 2.74 -12.23 -18.52
C SER A 268 3.00 -12.47 -17.03
N TRP A 269 2.01 -12.17 -16.21
CA TRP A 269 1.92 -12.59 -14.81
C TRP A 269 1.57 -14.07 -14.73
N ALA A 270 2.46 -14.90 -14.19
CA ALA A 270 2.15 -16.29 -13.85
C ALA A 270 1.81 -16.37 -12.35
N LEU A 271 0.53 -16.62 -12.02
CA LEU A 271 0.08 -16.70 -10.63
C LEU A 271 0.20 -18.14 -10.10
N PRO A 272 0.46 -18.34 -8.78
CA PRO A 272 0.62 -19.68 -8.19
C PRO A 272 -0.58 -20.62 -8.33
N ASN A 273 -1.78 -20.08 -8.59
CA ASN A 273 -2.98 -20.87 -8.86
C ASN A 273 -3.06 -21.39 -10.32
N GLY A 274 -2.04 -21.13 -11.14
CA GLY A 274 -1.96 -21.52 -12.55
C GLY A 274 -2.65 -20.55 -13.52
N THR A 275 -3.23 -19.45 -13.02
CA THR A 275 -3.81 -18.42 -13.89
C THR A 275 -2.72 -17.50 -14.44
N HIS A 276 -2.96 -17.00 -15.65
CA HIS A 276 -2.06 -16.09 -16.35
C HIS A 276 -2.78 -14.82 -16.74
N PHE A 277 -2.12 -13.68 -16.55
CA PHE A 277 -2.60 -12.39 -17.01
C PHE A 277 -1.53 -11.75 -17.89
N PRO A 278 -1.90 -11.01 -18.95
CA PRO A 278 -0.94 -10.15 -19.62
C PRO A 278 -0.48 -9.05 -18.66
N VAL A 279 0.77 -8.63 -18.79
CA VAL A 279 1.25 -7.40 -18.12
C VAL A 279 0.70 -6.20 -18.88
N THR A 280 0.08 -5.27 -18.16
CA THR A 280 -0.40 -4.01 -18.75
C THR A 280 0.35 -2.80 -18.20
N ALA A 281 0.02 -1.61 -18.72
CA ALA A 281 0.58 -0.36 -18.23
C ALA A 281 0.30 -0.11 -16.73
N TRP A 282 -0.72 -0.74 -16.15
CA TRP A 282 -1.03 -0.63 -14.72
C TRP A 282 0.08 -1.16 -13.82
N ALA A 283 0.84 -2.17 -14.25
CA ALA A 283 1.96 -2.72 -13.48
C ALA A 283 2.99 -1.64 -13.13
N THR A 284 3.42 -0.89 -14.15
CA THR A 284 4.39 0.19 -13.99
C THR A 284 3.77 1.40 -13.30
N VAL A 285 2.56 1.79 -13.70
CA VAL A 285 1.87 2.96 -13.13
C VAL A 285 1.64 2.80 -11.63
N GLY A 286 1.14 1.64 -11.19
CA GLY A 286 0.94 1.36 -9.77
C GLY A 286 2.24 1.41 -8.99
N ARG A 287 3.30 0.79 -9.53
CA ARG A 287 4.64 0.80 -8.91
C ARG A 287 5.23 2.19 -8.77
N ASP A 288 5.11 3.04 -9.79
CA ASP A 288 5.70 4.38 -9.77
C ASP A 288 4.87 5.33 -8.89
N PHE A 289 3.54 5.16 -8.87
CA PHE A 289 2.62 5.99 -8.11
C PHE A 289 2.82 5.89 -6.60
N ILE A 290 3.15 4.70 -6.08
CA ILE A 290 3.24 4.47 -4.63
C ILE A 290 4.42 5.15 -3.95
N TRP A 291 5.36 5.71 -4.71
CA TRP A 291 6.53 6.44 -4.19
C TRP A 291 6.29 7.94 -4.05
N LEU A 292 5.12 8.43 -4.45
CA LEU A 292 4.77 9.84 -4.28
C LEU A 292 4.51 10.19 -2.82
N ASP A 293 4.79 11.45 -2.48
CA ASP A 293 4.20 12.05 -1.29
C ASP A 293 2.68 12.25 -1.47
N PRO A 294 1.90 12.37 -0.38
CA PRO A 294 0.45 12.52 -0.45
C PRO A 294 -0.06 13.70 -1.31
N ALA A 295 0.64 14.84 -1.33
CA ALA A 295 0.21 16.01 -2.09
C ALA A 295 0.44 15.82 -3.59
N SER A 296 1.58 15.25 -3.97
CA SER A 296 1.88 14.85 -5.36
C SER A 296 0.92 13.76 -5.84
N ALA A 297 0.60 12.78 -4.99
CA ALA A 297 -0.36 11.73 -5.31
C ALA A 297 -1.75 12.30 -5.58
N HIS A 298 -2.26 13.16 -4.68
CA HIS A 298 -3.55 13.82 -4.88
C HIS A 298 -3.58 14.65 -6.16
N THR A 299 -2.52 15.42 -6.44
CA THR A 299 -2.40 16.23 -7.66
C THR A 299 -2.39 15.37 -8.92
N THR A 300 -1.67 14.25 -8.89
CA THR A 300 -1.61 13.26 -9.98
C THR A 300 -3.00 12.71 -10.28
N LEU A 301 -3.75 12.29 -9.26
CA LEU A 301 -5.08 11.69 -9.42
C LEU A 301 -6.12 12.72 -9.91
N ARG A 302 -6.05 13.98 -9.44
CA ARG A 302 -6.89 15.06 -9.98
C ARG A 302 -6.63 15.28 -11.47
N ARG A 303 -5.36 15.33 -11.88
CA ARG A 303 -5.00 15.47 -13.31
C ARG A 303 -5.44 14.27 -14.14
N ARG A 304 -5.34 13.05 -13.60
CA ARG A 304 -5.90 11.86 -14.24
C ARG A 304 -7.39 12.07 -14.55
N ASP A 305 -8.18 12.52 -13.57
CA ASP A 305 -9.62 12.73 -13.78
C ASP A 305 -9.90 13.81 -14.84
N GLU A 306 -9.07 14.85 -14.94
CA GLU A 306 -9.16 15.87 -15.99
C GLU A 306 -8.77 15.36 -17.39
N LEU A 307 -7.94 14.32 -17.46
CA LEU A 307 -7.41 13.78 -18.73
C LEU A 307 -8.20 12.58 -19.24
N TYR A 308 -8.87 11.85 -18.35
CA TYR A 308 -9.49 10.56 -18.64
C TYR A 308 -10.61 10.67 -19.69
N ASP A 309 -11.58 11.56 -19.51
CA ASP A 309 -12.68 11.73 -20.47
C ASP A 309 -12.18 12.22 -21.85
N PRO A 310 -11.26 13.21 -21.96
CA PRO A 310 -10.62 13.54 -23.23
C PRO A 310 -9.93 12.36 -23.93
N LEU A 311 -9.25 11.49 -23.18
CA LEU A 311 -8.59 10.31 -23.74
C LEU A 311 -9.61 9.32 -24.31
N LEU A 312 -10.71 9.07 -23.60
CA LEU A 312 -11.80 8.25 -24.13
C LEU A 312 -12.45 8.88 -25.37
N ALA A 313 -12.71 10.19 -25.35
CA ALA A 313 -13.31 10.91 -26.47
C ALA A 313 -12.45 10.90 -27.74
N ALA A 314 -11.11 10.81 -27.57
CA ALA A 314 -10.17 10.62 -28.67
C ALA A 314 -10.12 9.17 -29.19
N GLY A 315 -10.89 8.25 -28.61
CA GLY A 315 -11.03 6.88 -29.07
C GLY A 315 -10.04 5.89 -28.48
N LEU A 316 -9.29 6.24 -27.42
CA LEU A 316 -8.49 5.24 -26.72
C LEU A 316 -9.42 4.23 -26.01
N PRO A 317 -9.12 2.92 -26.08
CA PRO A 317 -9.75 1.94 -25.23
C PRO A 317 -9.56 2.30 -23.75
N TYR A 318 -10.54 1.98 -22.90
CA TYR A 318 -10.44 2.18 -21.46
C TYR A 318 -9.12 1.65 -20.89
N ALA A 319 -8.72 0.45 -21.34
CA ALA A 319 -7.56 -0.29 -20.85
C ALA A 319 -6.26 0.50 -21.00
N ASP A 320 -6.21 1.38 -22.00
CA ASP A 320 -5.06 2.21 -22.32
C ASP A 320 -5.25 3.63 -21.76
N ALA A 321 -6.46 4.19 -21.86
CA ALA A 321 -6.78 5.55 -21.45
C ALA A 321 -6.54 5.78 -19.94
N ALA A 322 -7.02 4.88 -19.08
CA ALA A 322 -6.92 5.05 -17.63
C ALA A 322 -5.47 5.02 -17.10
N PRO A 323 -4.63 4.01 -17.41
CA PRO A 323 -3.24 4.02 -16.96
C PRO A 323 -2.43 5.14 -17.64
N LEU A 324 -2.72 5.49 -18.90
CA LEU A 324 -2.09 6.63 -19.55
C LEU A 324 -2.44 7.96 -18.87
N ALA A 325 -3.69 8.16 -18.45
CA ALA A 325 -4.11 9.35 -17.71
C ALA A 325 -3.35 9.49 -16.38
N VAL A 326 -3.16 8.40 -15.64
CA VAL A 326 -2.34 8.41 -14.41
C VAL A 326 -0.88 8.71 -14.75
N ARG A 327 -0.30 8.08 -15.79
CA ARG A 327 1.07 8.33 -16.21
C ARG A 327 1.31 9.77 -16.64
N LEU A 328 0.39 10.37 -17.40
CA LEU A 328 0.47 11.79 -17.76
C LEU A 328 0.29 12.69 -16.53
N GLY A 329 -0.61 12.32 -15.60
CA GLY A 329 -0.75 13.01 -14.32
C GLY A 329 0.54 12.98 -13.50
N LEU A 330 1.22 11.83 -13.45
CA LEU A 330 2.53 11.65 -12.80
C LEU A 330 3.56 12.58 -13.43
N LEU A 331 3.73 12.48 -14.76
CA LEU A 331 4.68 13.31 -15.50
C LEU A 331 4.36 14.81 -15.36
N ALA A 332 3.09 15.20 -15.25
CA ALA A 332 2.74 16.61 -15.17
C ALA A 332 2.86 17.20 -13.75
N THR A 333 2.98 16.38 -12.71
CA THR A 333 2.93 16.82 -11.31
C THR A 333 4.31 17.26 -10.80
N PRO A 334 4.47 18.52 -10.36
CA PRO A 334 5.68 18.96 -9.67
C PRO A 334 5.89 18.14 -8.40
N GLY A 335 7.10 17.64 -8.15
CA GLY A 335 7.40 16.78 -6.99
C GLY A 335 7.23 15.27 -7.25
N ALA A 336 6.54 14.87 -8.33
CA ALA A 336 6.57 13.49 -8.80
C ALA A 336 7.93 13.20 -9.44
N VAL A 337 8.85 12.71 -8.62
CA VAL A 337 10.19 12.33 -9.08
C VAL A 337 10.10 10.99 -9.78
N ILE A 338 10.26 11.01 -11.09
CA ILE A 338 10.16 9.83 -11.94
C ILE A 338 11.55 9.56 -12.51
N MET A 339 12.14 8.42 -12.15
CA MET A 339 13.40 7.98 -12.77
C MET A 339 13.19 7.80 -14.27
N GLY A 340 14.10 8.31 -15.09
CA GLY A 340 13.95 8.30 -16.55
C GLY A 340 12.76 9.13 -17.05
N ARG A 341 12.42 10.23 -16.36
CA ARG A 341 11.29 11.11 -16.73
C ARG A 341 11.29 11.48 -18.21
N SER A 342 12.43 11.85 -18.78
CA SER A 342 12.54 12.26 -20.17
C SER A 342 12.17 11.13 -21.12
N GLU A 343 12.69 9.92 -20.88
CA GLU A 343 12.40 8.71 -21.65
C GLU A 343 10.92 8.33 -21.51
N MET A 344 10.40 8.34 -20.29
CA MET A 344 8.98 8.05 -20.01
C MET A 344 8.04 9.08 -20.62
N LEU A 345 8.44 10.35 -20.64
CA LEU A 345 7.70 11.43 -21.26
C LEU A 345 7.64 11.23 -22.77
N VAL A 346 8.78 10.96 -23.43
CA VAL A 346 8.82 10.66 -24.86
C VAL A 346 7.98 9.42 -25.19
N ALA A 347 8.08 8.35 -24.39
CA ALA A 347 7.30 7.14 -24.58
C ALA A 347 5.79 7.35 -24.38
N ALA A 348 5.38 8.14 -23.38
CA ALA A 348 3.97 8.46 -23.14
C ALA A 348 3.37 9.37 -24.21
N LEU A 349 4.20 10.19 -24.85
CA LEU A 349 3.80 11.10 -25.93
C LEU A 349 3.97 10.52 -27.33
N ASP A 350 4.45 9.28 -27.47
CA ASP A 350 4.57 8.59 -28.77
C ASP A 350 3.21 8.59 -29.49
N GLN A 351 3.21 8.78 -30.81
CA GLN A 351 1.99 8.87 -31.62
C GLN A 351 1.16 7.58 -31.59
N ASN A 352 1.81 6.44 -31.33
CA ASN A 352 1.17 5.14 -31.19
C ASN A 352 0.49 4.97 -29.82
N VAL A 353 0.76 5.88 -28.88
CA VAL A 353 0.23 5.84 -27.50
C VAL A 353 -0.74 7.00 -27.27
N LEU A 354 -0.37 8.22 -27.67
CA LEU A 354 -1.17 9.42 -27.51
C LEU A 354 -1.63 9.96 -28.89
N PRO A 355 -2.95 10.05 -29.14
CA PRO A 355 -3.52 10.66 -30.34
C PRO A 355 -3.02 12.09 -30.54
N VAL A 356 -2.75 12.44 -31.79
CA VAL A 356 -2.14 13.72 -32.17
C VAL A 356 -3.03 14.90 -31.77
N GLU A 357 -4.35 14.72 -31.82
CA GLU A 357 -5.35 15.72 -31.46
C GLU A 357 -5.26 16.14 -29.98
N LEU A 358 -4.83 15.22 -29.11
CA LEU A 358 -4.69 15.47 -27.67
C LEU A 358 -3.39 16.18 -27.31
N ARG A 359 -2.41 16.29 -28.22
CA ARG A 359 -1.15 17.00 -27.95
C ARG A 359 -1.36 18.50 -27.71
N SER A 360 -2.43 19.08 -28.26
CA SER A 360 -2.84 20.46 -28.00
C SER A 360 -3.72 20.62 -26.75
N HIS A 361 -4.08 19.53 -26.07
CA HIS A 361 -4.90 19.61 -24.86
C HIS A 361 -4.18 20.45 -23.78
N PRO A 362 -4.85 21.36 -23.06
CA PRO A 362 -4.18 22.29 -22.13
C PRO A 362 -3.33 21.61 -21.05
N GLN A 363 -3.72 20.42 -20.60
CA GLN A 363 -2.97 19.63 -19.62
C GLN A 363 -1.81 18.83 -20.22
N ILE A 364 -1.78 18.63 -21.54
CA ILE A 364 -0.77 17.82 -22.26
C ILE A 364 0.23 18.71 -23.02
N ALA A 365 -0.21 19.84 -23.56
CA ALA A 365 0.64 20.75 -24.32
C ALA A 365 1.92 21.18 -23.59
N PRO A 366 1.92 21.44 -22.27
CA PRO A 366 3.16 21.71 -21.53
C PRO A 366 4.14 20.54 -21.54
N LEU A 367 3.64 19.30 -21.42
CA LEU A 367 4.44 18.08 -21.50
C LEU A 367 5.05 17.89 -22.89
N VAL A 368 4.28 18.19 -23.95
CA VAL A 368 4.78 18.14 -25.33
C VAL A 368 5.87 19.19 -25.57
N ALA A 369 5.72 20.39 -25.01
CA ALA A 369 6.73 21.43 -25.10
C ALA A 369 8.03 21.03 -24.35
N GLU A 370 7.91 20.39 -23.18
CA GLU A 370 9.03 19.87 -22.38
C GLU A 370 9.80 18.77 -23.13
N ALA A 371 9.11 17.84 -23.77
CA ALA A 371 9.73 16.77 -24.57
C ALA A 371 10.53 17.30 -25.79
N GLY A 372 10.22 18.53 -26.22
CA GLY A 372 10.86 19.18 -27.36
C GLY A 372 10.46 18.60 -28.72
N PRO A 373 11.02 19.13 -29.83
CA PRO A 373 10.74 18.65 -31.19
C PRO A 373 11.31 17.25 -31.47
N ALA A 374 12.05 16.66 -30.53
CA ALA A 374 12.75 15.39 -30.66
C ALA A 374 11.86 14.16 -30.41
N LEU A 375 10.60 14.19 -30.84
CA LEU A 375 9.91 12.93 -31.14
C LEU A 375 10.58 12.37 -32.40
N PRO A 376 11.36 11.29 -32.32
CA PRO A 376 12.20 10.89 -33.43
C PRO A 376 11.34 10.59 -34.67
N GLN A 377 11.59 11.32 -35.76
CA GLN A 377 11.16 10.91 -37.11
C GLN A 377 11.70 9.52 -37.49
N ALA A 378 12.66 8.97 -36.74
CA ALA A 378 13.29 7.67 -36.93
C ALA A 378 12.38 6.45 -36.72
N LEU A 379 11.14 6.62 -36.24
CA LEU A 379 10.12 5.56 -36.20
C LEU A 379 9.17 5.55 -37.43
N LEU A 380 9.39 6.45 -38.41
CA LEU A 380 8.60 6.56 -39.64
C LEU A 380 9.26 5.89 -40.86
N ASP A 381 10.08 4.86 -40.66
CA ASP A 381 10.55 4.04 -41.79
C ASP A 381 9.38 3.17 -42.30
N PRO A 382 8.86 3.34 -43.54
CA PRO A 382 7.61 2.71 -44.00
C PRO A 382 7.73 1.20 -44.31
N GLY A 383 8.68 0.49 -43.68
CA GLY A 383 9.13 -0.84 -44.10
C GLY A 383 8.45 -2.05 -43.46
N SER A 384 7.72 -1.90 -42.35
CA SER A 384 7.05 -3.05 -41.71
C SER A 384 5.54 -2.83 -41.57
N SER A 385 4.80 -3.12 -42.64
CA SER A 385 3.34 -3.24 -42.57
C SER A 385 2.95 -4.57 -41.94
N THR A 386 2.46 -4.57 -40.71
CA THR A 386 1.57 -5.62 -40.22
C THR A 386 0.14 -5.10 -40.26
N ASN A 387 -0.62 -5.62 -41.22
CA ASN A 387 -2.06 -5.38 -41.32
C ASN A 387 -2.75 -5.93 -40.07
N VAL A 388 -3.32 -5.07 -39.24
CA VAL A 388 -4.34 -5.45 -38.27
C VAL A 388 -5.70 -5.07 -38.86
N ALA A 389 -6.48 -6.08 -39.21
CA ALA A 389 -7.82 -5.92 -39.74
C ALA A 389 -8.73 -5.30 -38.67
N ALA A 390 -9.39 -4.20 -39.02
CA ALA A 390 -10.42 -3.59 -38.20
C ALA A 390 -11.68 -4.47 -38.18
N THR A 391 -12.07 -4.97 -37.01
CA THR A 391 -13.40 -5.51 -36.74
C THR A 391 -14.39 -4.39 -36.38
N PRO A 392 -15.70 -4.54 -36.67
CA PRO A 392 -16.66 -3.45 -36.55
C PRO A 392 -17.02 -3.15 -35.10
N ARG A 393 -17.27 -1.85 -34.87
CA ARG A 393 -17.71 -1.21 -33.63
C ARG A 393 -19.11 -1.64 -33.20
N GLU A 394 -19.25 -1.94 -31.93
CA GLU A 394 -20.44 -1.67 -31.11
C GLU A 394 -19.99 -1.74 -29.66
N PHE A 395 -20.02 -0.63 -28.90
CA PHE A 395 -20.16 -0.66 -27.44
C PHE A 395 -20.39 0.74 -26.87
N ASP A 396 -21.57 0.88 -26.27
CA ASP A 396 -22.02 1.94 -25.37
C ASP A 396 -22.14 1.25 -23.98
N VAL A 397 -21.10 1.27 -23.14
CA VAL A 397 -20.89 0.21 -22.10
C VAL A 397 -20.86 0.65 -20.63
N LEU A 398 -20.99 1.93 -20.28
CA LEU A 398 -21.03 2.32 -18.86
C LEU A 398 -22.29 3.07 -18.41
N ALA A 399 -23.27 3.25 -19.30
CA ALA A 399 -24.49 4.01 -18.99
C ALA A 399 -25.78 3.17 -18.93
N ALA A 400 -25.75 1.86 -19.20
CA ALA A 400 -26.96 1.04 -19.25
C ALA A 400 -26.85 -0.29 -18.47
N ALA A 401 -27.86 -0.50 -17.62
CA ALA A 401 -28.35 -1.77 -17.06
C ALA A 401 -27.84 -2.24 -15.68
N THR A 402 -28.57 -1.82 -14.64
CA THR A 402 -28.83 -2.62 -13.42
C THR A 402 -30.10 -3.44 -13.61
N THR A 403 -30.02 -4.54 -14.37
CA THR A 403 -30.83 -5.77 -14.21
C THR A 403 -30.63 -6.66 -15.45
N VAL A 404 -29.69 -7.62 -15.46
CA VAL A 404 -29.77 -8.82 -16.32
C VAL A 404 -28.98 -9.98 -15.70
N ASP A 405 -29.58 -11.17 -15.82
CA ASP A 405 -29.05 -12.52 -15.57
C ASP A 405 -27.60 -12.77 -16.03
N LEU A 406 -26.83 -13.42 -15.16
CA LEU A 406 -25.43 -13.81 -15.40
C LEU A 406 -25.38 -15.11 -16.23
N ALA A 407 -25.18 -14.99 -17.54
CA ALA A 407 -24.65 -16.09 -18.37
C ALA A 407 -23.13 -15.90 -18.56
N PRO A 408 -22.29 -16.94 -18.33
CA PRO A 408 -20.84 -16.79 -18.30
C PRO A 408 -20.21 -16.73 -19.70
N ALA A 409 -19.19 -15.87 -19.85
CA ALA A 409 -18.20 -15.99 -20.91
C ALA A 409 -17.15 -17.04 -20.49
N VAL A 410 -16.98 -18.08 -21.30
CA VAL A 410 -15.97 -19.12 -21.09
C VAL A 410 -14.68 -18.68 -21.79
N PHE A 411 -13.60 -18.48 -21.03
CA PHE A 411 -12.26 -18.37 -21.60
C PHE A 411 -11.73 -19.79 -21.87
N SER A 412 -11.56 -20.13 -23.15
CA SER A 412 -10.90 -21.37 -23.57
C SER A 412 -9.39 -21.15 -23.61
N ALA A 413 -8.63 -22.11 -23.07
CA ALA A 413 -7.18 -22.03 -22.89
C ALA A 413 -6.33 -22.34 -24.15
N ASP A 414 -6.93 -22.43 -25.34
CA ASP A 414 -6.30 -23.09 -26.51
C ASP A 414 -5.87 -22.19 -27.69
N GLU A 415 -5.83 -20.86 -27.55
CA GLU A 415 -5.28 -19.98 -28.62
C GLU A 415 -4.21 -19.02 -28.11
N ALA A 416 -3.04 -19.55 -27.77
CA ALA A 416 -1.82 -18.75 -27.64
C ALA A 416 -1.19 -18.56 -29.03
N SER A 417 -1.52 -17.44 -29.71
CA SER A 417 -0.75 -17.03 -30.89
C SER A 417 0.63 -16.55 -30.44
N VAL A 418 1.68 -17.15 -31.01
CA VAL A 418 3.08 -16.76 -30.81
C VAL A 418 3.26 -15.30 -31.27
N VAL A 419 3.42 -14.38 -30.31
CA VAL A 419 3.83 -13.00 -30.56
C VAL A 419 5.35 -12.94 -30.59
N GLU A 420 5.92 -12.40 -31.66
CA GLU A 420 7.38 -12.25 -31.80
C GLU A 420 7.97 -11.29 -30.74
N PRO A 421 9.14 -11.59 -30.17
CA PRO A 421 9.75 -10.77 -29.13
C PRO A 421 10.30 -9.44 -29.71
N ARG A 422 9.85 -8.32 -29.13
CA ARG A 422 10.41 -6.97 -29.33
C ARG A 422 11.82 -6.84 -28.68
N PRO A 423 12.64 -5.87 -29.11
CA PRO A 423 14.08 -5.91 -28.87
C PRO A 423 14.46 -5.72 -27.39
N ARG A 424 15.51 -6.45 -27.00
CA ARG A 424 16.10 -6.50 -25.66
C ARG A 424 16.64 -5.13 -25.23
N PHE A 425 16.21 -4.64 -24.07
CA PHE A 425 16.92 -3.59 -23.34
C PHE A 425 18.01 -4.23 -22.47
N ALA A 426 19.19 -3.61 -22.47
CA ALA A 426 20.38 -4.08 -21.77
C ALA A 426 20.21 -4.00 -20.25
N THR A 427 20.66 -5.03 -19.55
CA THR A 427 20.76 -5.09 -18.09
C THR A 427 21.97 -4.29 -17.62
N THR A 428 21.76 -3.14 -16.99
CA THR A 428 22.80 -2.38 -16.26
C THR A 428 22.67 -2.58 -14.75
N ASP A 429 23.82 -2.47 -14.08
CA ASP A 429 24.05 -2.70 -12.65
C ASP A 429 23.42 -1.60 -11.78
N TRP A 430 22.30 -1.94 -11.13
CA TRP A 430 21.33 -1.03 -10.51
C TRP A 430 21.83 -0.27 -9.25
N THR A 431 22.99 -0.60 -8.71
CA THR A 431 23.50 0.02 -7.47
C THR A 431 24.25 1.34 -7.71
N SER A 432 24.60 1.64 -8.96
CA SER A 432 25.37 2.84 -9.33
C SER A 432 24.54 4.00 -9.90
N GLU A 433 23.24 3.80 -10.15
CA GLU A 433 22.35 4.75 -10.86
C GLU A 433 21.23 5.34 -9.98
N ILE A 434 21.44 5.51 -8.67
CA ILE A 434 20.68 6.54 -7.92
C ILE A 434 21.26 7.91 -8.32
N GLU A 435 21.11 8.30 -9.59
CA GLU A 435 21.66 9.56 -10.10
C GLU A 435 20.91 10.76 -9.50
N VAL A 436 21.67 11.57 -8.75
CA VAL A 436 21.74 13.05 -8.59
C VAL A 436 20.59 13.95 -9.11
N MET A 437 19.81 13.54 -10.12
CA MET A 437 18.62 14.25 -10.62
C MET A 437 17.41 14.18 -9.67
N LEU A 438 17.33 13.14 -8.82
CA LEU A 438 16.22 12.92 -7.87
C LEU A 438 16.06 14.07 -6.84
N VAL A 439 17.15 14.77 -6.49
CA VAL A 439 17.18 15.73 -5.37
C VAL A 439 17.10 17.20 -5.82
N LYS A 440 17.43 17.53 -7.07
CA LYS A 440 17.52 18.93 -7.51
C LYS A 440 16.15 19.58 -7.80
N ASN A 441 15.07 18.79 -7.92
CA ASN A 441 13.80 19.25 -8.49
C ASN A 441 12.56 19.03 -7.61
N THR A 442 12.68 18.77 -6.30
CA THR A 442 11.53 18.55 -5.41
C THR A 442 11.10 19.86 -4.74
N PRO A 443 10.05 20.57 -5.21
CA PRO A 443 9.56 21.74 -4.51
C PRO A 443 8.78 21.25 -3.28
N ASP A 444 8.95 21.92 -2.14
CA ASP A 444 8.16 21.78 -0.90
C ASP A 444 8.57 20.77 0.18
N LEU A 445 9.53 19.86 -0.05
CA LEU A 445 10.28 19.24 1.07
C LEU A 445 11.21 20.25 1.77
N HIS A 446 11.32 21.47 1.21
CA HIS A 446 12.17 22.55 1.72
C HIS A 446 11.64 23.22 2.99
N GLY A 447 10.33 23.12 3.26
CA GLY A 447 9.68 23.71 4.44
C GLY A 447 9.44 22.75 5.61
N GLN A 448 9.48 21.43 5.40
CA GLN A 448 9.20 20.42 6.43
C GLN A 448 10.49 19.80 6.97
N ALA A 449 11.28 20.61 7.67
CA ALA A 449 12.57 20.20 8.25
C ALA A 449 12.44 19.01 9.25
N ASP A 450 11.22 18.73 9.73
CA ASP A 450 10.93 17.81 10.82
C ASP A 450 10.38 16.44 10.37
N LEU A 451 10.26 16.16 9.06
CA LEU A 451 9.73 14.85 8.59
C LEU A 451 10.57 13.66 9.05
N LEU A 452 11.89 13.83 9.21
CA LEU A 452 12.75 12.77 9.76
C LEU A 452 12.54 12.57 11.26
N ASP A 453 12.03 13.58 11.99
CA ASP A 453 11.68 13.42 13.40
C ASP A 453 10.41 12.54 13.57
N GLU A 454 9.53 12.51 12.56
CA GLU A 454 8.37 11.60 12.50
C GLU A 454 8.73 10.19 12.00
N LEU A 455 9.95 10.01 11.46
CA LEU A 455 10.45 8.76 10.89
C LEU A 455 11.72 8.33 11.65
N PRO A 456 11.60 7.93 12.93
CA PRO A 456 12.76 7.69 13.80
C PRO A 456 13.61 6.50 13.35
N TYR A 457 13.10 5.61 12.49
CA TYR A 457 13.81 4.44 11.99
C TYR A 457 14.17 4.60 10.51
N PRO A 458 15.40 4.26 10.10
CA PRO A 458 15.72 4.16 8.70
C PRO A 458 14.85 3.10 8.03
N GLY A 459 14.17 3.52 6.99
CA GLY A 459 13.43 2.66 6.08
C GLY A 459 13.12 3.38 4.78
N PRO A 460 12.41 2.72 3.84
CA PRO A 460 12.03 3.31 2.57
C PRO A 460 11.33 4.67 2.71
N ALA A 461 10.44 4.81 3.70
CA ALA A 461 9.72 6.06 3.98
C ALA A 461 10.67 7.22 4.37
N SER A 462 11.75 6.93 5.09
CA SER A 462 12.73 7.95 5.52
C SER A 462 13.75 8.29 4.44
N MET A 463 13.92 7.41 3.44
CA MET A 463 15.02 7.47 2.49
C MET A 463 14.90 8.67 1.55
N LEU A 464 13.70 8.92 1.01
CA LEU A 464 13.47 10.06 0.12
C LEU A 464 13.64 11.42 0.83
N PRO A 465 13.02 11.67 2.01
CA PRO A 465 13.28 12.89 2.79
C PRO A 465 14.77 13.05 3.14
N ALA A 466 15.43 11.96 3.56
CA ALA A 466 16.85 11.96 3.91
C ALA A 466 17.74 12.31 2.70
N ALA A 467 17.59 11.62 1.56
CA ALA A 467 18.36 11.91 0.35
C ALA A 467 18.15 13.34 -0.13
N THR A 468 16.91 13.81 -0.07
CA THR A 468 16.56 15.20 -0.43
C THR A 468 17.30 16.20 0.45
N MET A 469 17.41 15.93 1.75
CA MET A 469 18.13 16.79 2.69
C MET A 469 19.65 16.70 2.52
N VAL A 470 20.20 15.50 2.34
CA VAL A 470 21.64 15.30 2.13
C VAL A 470 22.12 16.03 0.88
N ALA A 471 21.41 15.93 -0.24
CA ALA A 471 21.89 16.56 -1.47
C ALA A 471 21.75 18.09 -1.50
N ARG A 472 21.22 18.73 -0.44
CA ARG A 472 21.37 20.18 -0.20
C ARG A 472 22.78 20.54 0.26
N HIS A 473 23.50 19.58 0.86
CA HIS A 473 24.76 19.82 1.53
C HIS A 473 25.96 19.14 0.86
N CYS A 474 25.75 18.05 0.10
CA CYS A 474 26.82 17.33 -0.60
C CYS A 474 26.32 16.57 -1.83
N SER A 475 27.26 15.98 -2.60
CA SER A 475 26.88 14.97 -3.62
C SER A 475 26.50 13.66 -2.95
N LEU A 476 25.45 12.99 -3.44
CA LEU A 476 25.05 11.65 -2.99
C LEU A 476 26.15 10.61 -3.27
N ASP A 477 27.05 10.85 -4.23
CA ASP A 477 28.21 9.98 -4.50
C ASP A 477 29.13 9.83 -3.28
N ALA A 478 29.08 10.76 -2.33
CA ALA A 478 29.87 10.69 -1.09
C ALA A 478 29.36 9.60 -0.13
N ILE A 479 28.12 9.13 -0.27
CA ILE A 479 27.48 8.14 0.61
C ILE A 479 28.10 6.75 0.43
N GLY A 480 28.54 6.41 -0.79
CA GLY A 480 29.11 5.10 -1.09
C GLY A 480 30.53 4.84 -0.55
N GLU A 481 31.23 5.86 -0.06
CA GLU A 481 32.60 5.73 0.45
C GLU A 481 32.70 6.20 1.93
N PRO A 482 32.90 5.30 2.91
CA PRO A 482 33.06 5.63 4.34
C PRO A 482 34.02 6.79 4.63
N ARG A 483 35.16 6.79 3.93
CA ARG A 483 36.20 7.80 4.06
C ARG A 483 35.75 9.20 3.63
N ARG A 484 34.69 9.31 2.83
CA ARG A 484 34.13 10.59 2.36
C ARG A 484 33.01 11.10 3.25
N TRP A 485 32.13 10.23 3.72
CA TRP A 485 30.97 10.69 4.48
C TRP A 485 31.24 10.93 5.97
N VAL A 486 32.21 10.27 6.61
CA VAL A 486 32.53 10.53 8.02
C VAL A 486 32.95 11.99 8.24
N PRO A 487 33.92 12.57 7.48
CA PRO A 487 34.26 14.00 7.61
C PRO A 487 33.09 14.91 7.27
N LEU A 488 32.30 14.55 6.25
CA LEU A 488 31.13 15.30 5.84
C LEU A 488 30.10 15.40 6.98
N LEU A 489 29.78 14.28 7.63
CA LEU A 489 28.84 14.22 8.74
C LEU A 489 29.19 15.24 9.84
N LEU A 490 30.47 15.46 10.10
CA LEU A 490 30.90 16.43 11.11
C LEU A 490 30.61 17.88 10.70
N THR A 491 30.64 18.16 9.40
CA THR A 491 30.40 19.50 8.84
C THR A 491 28.92 19.83 8.65
N LEU A 492 28.04 18.82 8.67
CA LEU A 492 26.60 19.00 8.47
C LEU A 492 25.92 19.60 9.72
N PRO A 493 24.85 20.39 9.55
CA PRO A 493 23.96 20.75 10.64
C PRO A 493 23.24 19.48 11.18
N PRO A 494 22.68 19.51 12.40
CA PRO A 494 22.12 18.31 13.04
C PRO A 494 21.10 17.52 12.19
N LEU A 495 20.16 18.21 11.54
CA LEU A 495 19.23 17.56 10.61
C LEU A 495 19.94 16.97 9.38
N GLY A 496 20.97 17.64 8.85
CA GLY A 496 21.80 17.10 7.78
C GLY A 496 22.55 15.83 8.23
N ARG A 497 23.01 15.77 9.48
CA ARG A 497 23.61 14.56 10.08
C ARG A 497 22.60 13.43 10.14
N LEU A 498 21.40 13.69 10.67
CA LEU A 498 20.31 12.72 10.74
C LEU A 498 20.00 12.16 9.35
N ALA A 499 19.80 13.04 8.36
CA ALA A 499 19.56 12.63 6.98
C ALA A 499 20.70 11.77 6.40
N LEU A 500 21.95 12.18 6.62
CA LEU A 500 23.10 11.40 6.15
C LEU A 500 23.16 10.02 6.81
N LEU A 501 22.88 9.93 8.11
CA LEU A 501 22.79 8.68 8.85
C LEU A 501 21.67 7.76 8.32
N HIS A 502 20.50 8.30 8.00
CA HIS A 502 19.42 7.55 7.34
C HIS A 502 19.86 7.03 5.96
N CYS A 503 20.55 7.86 5.16
CA CYS A 503 21.02 7.45 3.85
C CYS A 503 22.08 6.35 3.93
N ILE A 504 23.12 6.51 4.75
CA ILE A 504 24.22 5.54 4.83
C ILE A 504 23.77 4.22 5.48
N SER A 505 22.85 4.29 6.46
CA SER A 505 22.32 3.10 7.13
C SER A 505 21.46 2.24 6.20
N GLN A 506 20.95 2.81 5.11
CA GLN A 506 20.25 2.08 4.04
C GLN A 506 21.19 1.68 2.90
N ALA A 507 22.08 2.59 2.48
CA ALA A 507 22.90 2.43 1.29
C ALA A 507 24.12 1.51 1.45
N ALA A 508 24.69 1.35 2.66
CA ALA A 508 26.00 0.71 2.81
C ALA A 508 25.92 -0.84 2.80
N PRO A 509 26.51 -1.52 1.79
CA PRO A 509 26.77 -2.95 1.80
C PRO A 509 28.21 -3.25 2.29
N THR A 510 29.00 -2.22 2.60
CA THR A 510 30.42 -2.35 2.91
C THR A 510 30.67 -2.24 4.40
N ALA A 511 31.43 -3.19 4.94
CA ALA A 511 31.97 -3.15 6.29
C ALA A 511 32.55 -1.76 6.60
N LEU A 512 32.08 -1.14 7.68
CA LEU A 512 32.69 0.06 8.21
C LEU A 512 33.96 -0.33 8.95
N PRO A 513 35.14 0.20 8.56
CA PRO A 513 36.35 -0.03 9.35
C PRO A 513 36.16 0.45 10.79
N ASP A 514 36.69 -0.29 11.76
CA ASP A 514 36.60 0.03 13.20
C ASP A 514 37.02 1.47 13.51
N GLU A 515 38.04 1.96 12.79
CA GLU A 515 38.53 3.34 12.92
C GLU A 515 37.47 4.37 12.52
N ASP A 516 36.68 4.10 11.48
CA ASP A 516 35.64 5.00 11.00
C ASP A 516 34.42 4.97 11.94
N VAL A 517 34.08 3.80 12.49
CA VAL A 517 33.09 3.68 13.58
C VAL A 517 33.54 4.46 14.80
N ALA A 518 34.78 4.28 15.25
CA ALA A 518 35.32 4.99 16.40
C ALA A 518 35.32 6.51 16.19
N ARG A 519 35.68 6.99 14.99
CA ARG A 519 35.63 8.41 14.63
C ARG A 519 34.20 8.96 14.60
N LEU A 520 33.27 8.22 14.00
CA LEU A 520 31.84 8.56 13.97
C LEU A 520 31.30 8.72 15.40
N MET A 521 31.53 7.72 16.23
CA MET A 521 31.01 7.72 17.60
C MET A 521 31.70 8.77 18.48
N ALA A 522 33.01 8.97 18.35
CA ALA A 522 33.73 10.02 19.07
C ALA A 522 33.19 11.42 18.72
N ALA A 523 32.77 11.62 17.48
CA ALA A 523 32.24 12.91 17.06
C ALA A 523 30.78 13.15 17.49
N LEU A 524 29.97 12.08 17.58
CA LEU A 524 28.57 12.18 18.01
C LEU A 524 28.38 12.10 19.53
N ALA A 525 29.37 11.60 20.28
CA ALA A 525 29.28 11.42 21.74
C ALA A 525 29.03 12.71 22.54
N HIS A 526 29.24 13.88 21.94
CA HIS A 526 28.99 15.17 22.56
C HIS A 526 27.93 16.00 21.83
N ASP A 527 27.24 15.40 20.85
CA ASP A 527 26.15 16.07 20.16
C ASP A 527 24.90 16.08 21.06
N PRO A 528 24.31 17.26 21.36
CA PRO A 528 23.08 17.33 22.16
C PRO A 528 21.88 16.65 21.50
N GLN A 529 21.97 16.30 20.21
CA GLN A 529 20.93 15.56 19.48
C GLN A 529 21.25 14.07 19.30
N LEU A 530 22.18 13.51 20.08
CA LEU A 530 22.56 12.09 19.99
C LEU A 530 21.35 11.16 19.95
N ASP A 531 20.31 11.41 20.76
CA ASP A 531 19.07 10.62 20.81
C ASP A 531 18.40 10.48 19.44
N ARG A 532 18.42 11.52 18.61
CA ARG A 532 17.85 11.50 17.25
C ARG A 532 18.62 10.56 16.32
N TYR A 533 19.89 10.34 16.59
CA TYR A 533 20.78 9.53 15.77
C TYR A 533 20.84 8.06 16.20
N LEU A 534 20.36 7.71 17.40
CA LEU A 534 20.57 6.38 17.98
C LEU A 534 20.01 5.26 17.11
N SER A 535 18.84 5.45 16.53
CA SER A 535 18.21 4.48 15.64
C SER A 535 19.00 4.23 14.33
N PRO A 536 19.30 5.25 13.51
CA PRO A 536 20.12 5.02 12.31
C PRO A 536 21.55 4.57 12.62
N LEU A 537 22.13 5.01 13.74
CA LEU A 537 23.42 4.52 14.19
C LEU A 537 23.37 3.05 14.59
N LEU A 538 22.35 2.63 15.34
CA LEU A 538 22.15 1.24 15.72
C LEU A 538 22.10 0.36 14.47
N LEU A 539 21.29 0.74 13.47
CA LEU A 539 21.20 -0.03 12.23
C LEU A 539 22.54 -0.13 11.49
N LEU A 540 23.24 1.00 11.36
CA LEU A 540 24.55 1.05 10.72
C LEU A 540 25.59 0.16 11.42
N LEU A 541 25.61 0.17 12.76
CA LEU A 541 26.53 -0.62 13.57
C LEU A 541 26.20 -2.11 13.53
N LEU A 542 24.91 -2.47 13.61
CA LEU A 542 24.46 -3.87 13.47
C LEU A 542 24.88 -4.43 12.11
N ARG A 543 24.80 -3.63 11.04
CA ARG A 543 25.26 -4.01 9.69
C ARG A 543 26.78 -4.17 9.63
N ALA A 544 27.53 -3.29 10.27
CA ALA A 544 28.99 -3.40 10.36
C ALA A 544 29.43 -4.66 11.11
N GLU A 545 28.78 -4.98 12.24
CA GLU A 545 29.00 -6.22 13.00
C GLU A 545 28.63 -7.45 12.16
N ALA A 546 27.52 -7.40 11.43
CA ALA A 546 27.08 -8.47 10.52
C ALA A 546 28.06 -8.74 9.36
N ALA A 547 28.75 -7.69 8.87
CA ALA A 547 29.74 -7.80 7.82
C ALA A 547 31.11 -8.34 8.30
N GLY A 548 31.21 -8.74 9.58
CA GLY A 548 32.44 -9.31 10.16
C GLY A 548 33.44 -8.27 10.63
N GLY A 549 33.01 -7.03 10.88
CA GLY A 549 33.84 -6.07 11.61
C GLY A 549 34.05 -6.54 13.05
N ASP A 550 35.31 -6.63 13.49
CA ASP A 550 35.70 -6.83 14.91
C ASP A 550 35.36 -5.60 15.80
N ALA A 551 34.55 -4.68 15.27
CA ALA A 551 34.43 -3.26 15.60
C ALA A 551 33.92 -2.92 17.01
N LEU A 552 33.64 -3.91 17.84
CA LEU A 552 33.04 -3.66 19.14
C LEU A 552 33.89 -4.32 20.22
N LEU A 553 34.86 -3.55 20.73
CA LEU A 553 35.63 -3.79 21.96
C LEU A 553 34.82 -4.61 22.97
N PRO A 554 35.38 -5.57 23.72
CA PRO A 554 34.63 -6.27 24.78
C PRO A 554 33.91 -5.26 25.69
N TRP A 555 32.67 -5.57 26.12
CA TRP A 555 31.77 -4.64 26.85
C TRP A 555 32.44 -3.81 27.97
N GLY A 556 33.43 -4.38 28.66
CA GLY A 556 34.18 -3.71 29.73
C GLY A 556 35.15 -2.61 29.29
N GLN A 557 35.35 -2.38 27.98
CA GLN A 557 36.28 -1.37 27.44
C GLN A 557 35.57 -0.31 26.57
N ARG A 558 34.23 -0.28 26.56
CA ARG A 558 33.48 0.58 25.63
C ARG A 558 33.32 2.03 26.13
N PRO A 559 33.30 3.03 25.21
CA PRO A 559 33.10 4.43 25.57
C PRO A 559 31.63 4.74 25.97
N ALA A 560 31.39 5.97 26.48
CA ALA A 560 30.10 6.39 27.04
C ALA A 560 28.89 6.22 26.11
N TRP A 561 29.04 6.47 24.80
CA TRP A 561 27.97 6.32 23.80
C TRP A 561 27.36 4.91 23.75
N HIS A 562 28.11 3.91 24.19
CA HIS A 562 27.62 2.53 24.24
C HIS A 562 26.56 2.34 25.32
N ARG A 563 26.61 3.13 26.39
CA ARG A 563 25.54 3.18 27.39
C ARG A 563 24.28 3.76 26.76
N ASP A 564 24.39 4.86 26.02
CA ASP A 564 23.24 5.51 25.40
C ASP A 564 22.56 4.61 24.36
N LEU A 565 23.33 3.88 23.53
CA LEU A 565 22.78 2.84 22.66
C LEU A 565 22.18 1.66 23.43
N GLY A 566 22.80 1.26 24.55
CA GLY A 566 22.27 0.19 25.38
C GLY A 566 20.95 0.56 26.04
N ASP A 567 20.84 1.79 26.55
CA ASP A 567 19.64 2.35 27.15
C ASP A 567 18.55 2.53 26.08
N PHE A 568 18.92 2.95 24.87
CA PHE A 568 18.01 3.00 23.72
C PHE A 568 17.46 1.63 23.37
N VAL A 569 18.32 0.62 23.18
CA VAL A 569 17.87 -0.75 22.87
C VAL A 569 17.02 -1.33 24.00
N ALA A 570 17.37 -1.08 25.26
CA ALA A 570 16.58 -1.48 26.42
C ALA A 570 15.22 -0.77 26.49
N GLY A 571 15.05 0.37 25.82
CA GLY A 571 13.78 1.06 25.66
C GLY A 571 12.93 0.53 24.51
N LEU A 572 13.52 -0.12 23.50
CA LEU A 572 12.80 -0.62 22.33
C LEU A 572 11.82 -1.72 22.71
N ASP A 573 10.55 -1.50 22.38
CA ASP A 573 9.57 -2.58 22.43
C ASP A 573 9.79 -3.58 21.27
N PRO A 574 9.22 -4.80 21.36
CA PRO A 574 9.43 -5.81 20.32
C PRO A 574 8.94 -5.44 18.91
N ASP A 575 7.93 -4.57 18.80
CA ASP A 575 7.39 -4.10 17.52
C ASP A 575 8.31 -3.02 16.91
N GLU A 576 8.91 -2.16 17.72
CA GLU A 576 9.91 -1.16 17.31
C GLU A 576 11.22 -1.81 16.86
N ALA A 577 11.72 -2.77 17.63
CA ALA A 577 12.91 -3.53 17.27
C ALA A 577 12.71 -4.37 16.00
N ALA A 578 11.46 -4.73 15.65
CA ALA A 578 11.15 -5.43 14.42
C ALA A 578 11.50 -4.62 13.16
N PHE A 579 11.47 -3.28 13.22
CA PHE A 579 11.89 -2.43 12.11
C PHE A 579 13.36 -2.64 11.73
N LEU A 580 14.20 -3.09 12.67
CA LEU A 580 15.58 -3.43 12.38
C LEU A 580 15.70 -4.70 11.52
N ALA A 581 14.65 -5.52 11.38
CA ALA A 581 14.67 -6.69 10.49
C ALA A 581 14.56 -6.31 9.00
N LEU A 582 13.78 -5.27 8.67
CA LEU A 582 13.47 -4.84 7.30
C LEU A 582 14.73 -4.46 6.49
N PRO A 583 15.67 -3.64 7.00
CA PRO A 583 16.86 -3.27 6.25
C PRO A 583 17.85 -4.44 6.09
N PHE A 584 17.78 -5.50 6.89
CA PHE A 584 18.60 -6.71 6.68
C PHE A 584 18.03 -7.62 5.60
N LEU A 585 16.71 -7.56 5.31
CA LEU A 585 16.12 -8.20 4.14
C LEU A 585 16.65 -7.58 2.83
N GLU A 586 16.81 -6.25 2.77
CA GLU A 586 17.35 -5.57 1.58
C GLU A 586 18.84 -5.79 1.36
N LEU A 587 19.65 -5.91 2.43
CA LEU A 587 21.08 -6.23 2.34
C LEU A 587 21.31 -7.61 1.71
N VAL A 588 20.36 -8.52 1.89
CA VAL A 588 20.33 -9.83 1.23
C VAL A 588 19.88 -9.75 -0.23
N VAL A 589 19.06 -8.76 -0.58
CA VAL A 589 18.57 -8.52 -1.96
C VAL A 589 19.60 -7.81 -2.83
N GLN A 590 20.46 -6.95 -2.25
CA GLN A 590 21.49 -6.19 -2.98
C GLN A 590 22.77 -7.00 -3.28
N CYS A 591 22.91 -8.20 -2.71
CA CYS A 591 23.90 -9.17 -3.16
C CYS A 591 23.31 -9.96 -4.34
N ASP A 592 23.67 -9.61 -5.59
CA ASP A 592 23.49 -10.29 -6.90
C ASP A 592 22.51 -11.53 -6.96
N PRO A 593 21.52 -11.60 -7.89
CA PRO A 593 20.37 -12.50 -7.77
C PRO A 593 20.70 -13.97 -8.12
N PRO A 594 19.86 -14.98 -7.77
CA PRO A 594 18.85 -15.09 -6.73
C PRO A 594 19.24 -16.22 -5.78
N ASN A 595 20.04 -15.95 -4.74
CA ASN A 595 20.43 -17.02 -3.83
C ASN A 595 19.45 -17.09 -2.65
N ALA A 596 18.42 -17.95 -2.76
CA ALA A 596 17.63 -18.38 -1.60
C ALA A 596 18.54 -18.88 -0.45
N SER A 597 19.76 -19.31 -0.76
CA SER A 597 20.81 -19.64 0.20
C SER A 597 21.34 -18.43 0.98
N LEU A 598 21.34 -17.21 0.44
CA LEU A 598 21.76 -15.99 1.14
C LEU A 598 20.65 -15.44 2.06
N ARG A 599 19.37 -15.52 1.66
CA ARG A 599 18.23 -15.28 2.59
C ARG A 599 18.24 -16.27 3.73
N ARG A 600 18.50 -17.55 3.41
CA ARG A 600 18.69 -18.58 4.42
C ARG A 600 19.93 -18.29 5.26
N ALA A 601 21.06 -17.88 4.69
CA ALA A 601 22.28 -17.59 5.44
C ALA A 601 22.14 -16.37 6.36
N GLY A 602 21.46 -15.31 5.93
CA GLY A 602 21.17 -14.13 6.76
C GLY A 602 20.23 -14.49 7.91
N ARG A 603 19.15 -15.23 7.62
CA ARG A 603 18.26 -15.78 8.65
C ARG A 603 19.02 -16.71 9.60
N ASP A 604 19.77 -17.67 9.09
CA ASP A 604 20.57 -18.62 9.87
C ASP A 604 21.64 -17.89 10.69
N GLN A 605 22.15 -16.74 10.23
CA GLN A 605 23.08 -15.90 10.97
C GLN A 605 22.39 -15.18 12.13
N VAL A 606 21.21 -14.60 11.89
CA VAL A 606 20.39 -13.96 12.94
C VAL A 606 19.88 -15.01 13.94
N GLU A 607 19.43 -16.17 13.48
CA GLU A 607 19.05 -17.30 14.35
C GLU A 607 20.26 -17.83 15.13
N ARG A 608 21.45 -17.87 14.53
CA ARG A 608 22.70 -18.17 15.26
C ARG A 608 23.00 -17.13 16.33
N TRP A 609 22.88 -15.84 16.04
CA TRP A 609 23.03 -14.79 17.06
C TRP A 609 21.95 -14.84 18.14
N ALA A 610 20.73 -15.28 17.80
CA ALA A 610 19.65 -15.46 18.76
C ALA A 610 19.85 -16.69 19.66
N ALA A 611 20.41 -17.78 19.11
CA ALA A 611 20.67 -19.04 19.82
C ALA A 611 21.94 -18.97 20.68
N GLU A 612 22.97 -18.29 20.16
CA GLU A 612 24.24 -18.03 20.82
C GLU A 612 24.47 -16.53 20.77
N PRO A 613 23.85 -15.74 21.68
CA PRO A 613 24.17 -14.34 21.80
C PRO A 613 25.67 -14.28 22.09
N GLN A 614 26.47 -13.90 21.08
CA GLN A 614 27.90 -13.72 21.29
C GLN A 614 28.00 -12.77 22.48
N ALA A 615 28.66 -13.19 23.55
CA ALA A 615 28.53 -12.60 24.88
C ALA A 615 29.02 -11.14 24.98
N ALA A 616 29.29 -10.48 23.85
CA ALA A 616 29.69 -9.09 23.78
C ALA A 616 29.11 -8.27 22.60
N GLY A 617 28.24 -8.77 21.73
CA GLY A 617 27.77 -8.02 20.54
C GLY A 617 26.72 -6.93 20.81
N LEU A 618 26.35 -6.10 19.81
CA LEU A 618 25.14 -5.26 19.90
C LEU A 618 23.88 -6.11 19.84
N TRP A 619 23.94 -7.22 19.10
CA TRP A 619 22.87 -8.21 18.97
C TRP A 619 22.45 -8.86 20.29
N SER A 620 23.32 -8.84 21.31
CA SER A 620 23.03 -9.36 22.65
C SER A 620 22.40 -8.33 23.59
N LEU A 621 22.23 -7.07 23.16
CA LEU A 621 21.59 -6.04 23.98
C LEU A 621 20.15 -6.45 24.33
N PRO A 622 19.72 -6.34 25.59
CA PRO A 622 18.35 -6.64 25.98
C PRO A 622 17.41 -5.55 25.49
N CYS A 623 16.28 -5.94 24.91
CA CYS A 623 15.13 -5.06 24.62
C CYS A 623 14.29 -4.81 25.88
N ALA A 624 13.21 -4.02 25.75
CA ALA A 624 12.32 -3.69 26.88
C ALA A 624 11.68 -4.90 27.56
N ASP A 625 11.51 -6.01 26.84
CA ASP A 625 10.98 -7.28 27.36
C ASP A 625 12.07 -8.21 27.93
N GLY A 626 13.33 -7.76 27.96
CA GLY A 626 14.48 -8.49 28.43
C GLY A 626 15.03 -9.53 27.45
N ARG A 627 14.40 -9.75 26.28
CA ARG A 627 14.97 -10.63 25.25
C ARG A 627 16.14 -9.93 24.54
N PRO A 628 17.16 -10.67 24.09
CA PRO A 628 18.20 -10.11 23.25
C PRO A 628 17.64 -9.56 21.94
N LEU A 629 18.21 -8.47 21.43
CA LEU A 629 17.82 -7.84 20.18
C LEU A 629 17.79 -8.83 19.01
N ALA A 630 18.79 -9.70 18.89
CA ALA A 630 18.80 -10.75 17.86
C ALA A 630 17.59 -11.68 17.95
N ARG A 631 17.12 -11.99 19.17
CA ARG A 631 15.94 -12.84 19.36
C ARG A 631 14.67 -12.12 18.90
N VAL A 632 14.52 -10.86 19.27
CA VAL A 632 13.37 -10.04 18.86
C VAL A 632 13.33 -9.87 17.34
N VAL A 633 14.48 -9.61 16.71
CA VAL A 633 14.60 -9.51 15.25
C VAL A 633 14.33 -10.87 14.57
N ALA A 634 14.83 -11.97 15.12
CA ALA A 634 14.58 -13.32 14.59
C ALA A 634 13.08 -13.70 14.66
N ASP A 635 12.43 -13.43 15.79
CA ASP A 635 11.02 -13.77 16.01
C ASP A 635 10.08 -13.00 15.06
N ASN A 636 10.49 -11.79 14.62
CA ASN A 636 9.74 -11.00 13.65
C ASN A 636 10.13 -11.28 12.18
N TRP A 637 11.22 -12.01 11.95
CA TRP A 637 11.61 -12.47 10.61
C TRP A 637 10.81 -13.71 10.17
N ALA A 638 10.41 -14.56 11.12
CA ALA A 638 9.67 -15.81 10.90
C ALA A 638 8.19 -15.57 10.57
#